data_AF-A0A970L5W7-F1
#
_entry.id   AF-A0A970L5W7-F1
#
_cell.length_a   1.000
_cell.length_b   1.000
_cell.length_c   1.000
_cell.angle_alpha   90.00
_cell.angle_beta   90.00
_cell.angle_gamma   90.00
#
_symmetry.space_group_name_H-M   'P 1'
#
loop_
_entity.id
_entity.type
_entity.pdbx_description
1 polymer ?
#
loop_
_entity_poly.entity_id
_entity_poly.type
_entity_poly.pdbx_seq_one_letter_code
_entity_poly.pdbx_strand_id
1 'polypeptide(L)'
;MKTFFRKPLVLTAFLFAALVSVTGQNLSDFRTEPSGEEGRSSLISTNRFNGYTNHWQNYYYKWHRYGNMFKLALPETELAILQSKIDIAEDMGIPGLLMQEGFISALFGEAYSTVEDPSPEELEKLVRQEGNILVITDPSGPAGRILEEKADGMFRWAEQMNSYQLDDIDLEVVKAFFLKRGNSRLFVISSGSAEKKKQLLSLINRASTFAESYKMYKGWHGINTTLYLVTCSPGHPLELIGKGMNEGNSWFIFDGYIAPYGKEKLEDWVKEVDLPVVANTGYSPVFGCSDYEGLQVQNYMASRQYLIDYAHSKGGYAFREVFDPAADKFRYDGYFVHPGNKEQIDNENVPFILKSGNLSDNLTSSMVLFIEKDRPLSNESIWDAIMNRRAVAVLEKANMMGPAEYRNVLGLLYLDRIYLEEYFGDNLDITAEVDGYNLIVTMRNYSSLPVTGNLEIVTSDRLEAGNRLKENISLPVNKERQFTIPLQPLREAMGNTNPVAVHFRYGNRTKSTVTLLDMPPAISVNQLLYGHSPEVHFPVTVHNFSENKPFPVEISVFRKDNTRKAVFRQSKMCEAAKAEFATCDFNLRLGPGDYIVRTNTLGMTAESQLGVGRAQGKTFVYEIDLNSDGIPEYRMENDSVRITLLRTGARVIEYIVKSRNDNVLFRIWPQKNNRHDAPYRMRGYYPYGGFEDFLGQASMETHRIYDAKIIQKEGDYVQVEMETDYYGNHLKKIFTLYGNSPLLEVRFELKFKNTEANMLGPQPILELGKTHGPEDVFMIPAKEGLQEYRMLPEQKYGWTFDLKEGWNAGYDTMEDIAFAGAFPVTQPLFLHMYFCTPGDILPPSQGNIEAPHYYVEFQPWIRIPMNTVMYFTYYLWGSGGPWENAVEELRKRNLITVR
;
A
#
# COMPACT_ATOMS: atom_id res chain seq x y z
N MET A 1 -76.05 -63.87 -10.27
CA MET A 1 -74.83 -63.86 -9.40
C MET A 1 -75.09 -62.89 -8.26
N LYS A 2 -74.79 -63.19 -6.98
CA LYS A 2 -73.51 -63.54 -6.33
C LYS A 2 -72.50 -62.37 -6.32
N THR A 3 -71.91 -61.92 -5.19
CA THR A 3 -72.15 -62.18 -3.74
C THR A 3 -71.26 -61.28 -2.86
N PHE A 4 -71.80 -60.67 -1.78
CA PHE A 4 -71.16 -60.35 -0.46
C PHE A 4 -69.84 -59.50 -0.44
N PHE A 5 -69.36 -58.88 0.66
CA PHE A 5 -69.72 -58.69 2.09
C PHE A 5 -68.98 -57.39 2.59
N ARG A 6 -69.05 -56.81 3.81
CA ARG A 6 -69.72 -57.05 5.12
C ARG A 6 -69.86 -55.70 5.91
N LYS A 7 -70.29 -55.78 7.18
CA LYS A 7 -70.21 -54.79 8.30
C LYS A 7 -70.02 -55.62 9.62
N PRO A 8 -69.96 -55.08 10.86
CA PRO A 8 -69.55 -53.77 11.39
C PRO A 8 -68.50 -53.88 12.55
N LEU A 9 -68.11 -52.76 13.17
CA LEU A 9 -67.83 -52.51 14.62
C LEU A 9 -68.06 -50.96 14.81
N VAL A 10 -68.75 -50.38 15.80
CA VAL A 10 -68.54 -50.33 17.28
C VAL A 10 -67.28 -49.49 17.63
N LEU A 11 -67.28 -48.45 18.49
CA LEU A 11 -68.24 -47.93 19.50
C LEU A 11 -68.21 -46.37 19.59
N THR A 12 -69.04 -45.78 20.46
CA THR A 12 -68.99 -44.40 21.08
C THR A 12 -67.91 -43.41 20.63
N ALA A 13 -68.22 -42.22 20.11
CA ALA A 13 -69.00 -41.08 20.66
C ALA A 13 -68.23 -40.16 21.64
N PHE A 14 -68.07 -38.90 21.24
CA PHE A 14 -68.46 -37.72 22.02
C PHE A 14 -68.56 -36.49 21.09
N LEU A 15 -69.76 -35.90 20.95
CA LEU A 15 -69.87 -34.54 20.44
C LEU A 15 -69.65 -33.60 21.61
N PHE A 16 -68.60 -32.77 21.54
CA PHE A 16 -68.52 -31.54 22.32
C PHE A 16 -68.45 -30.35 21.36
N ALA A 17 -69.21 -29.30 21.67
CA ALA A 17 -69.35 -28.15 20.79
C ALA A 17 -68.09 -27.28 20.85
N ALA A 18 -67.25 -27.37 19.82
CA ALA A 18 -66.28 -26.32 19.51
C ALA A 18 -67.04 -25.13 18.88
N LEU A 19 -67.60 -24.27 19.73
CA LEU A 19 -67.87 -22.88 19.37
C LEU A 19 -66.55 -22.30 18.85
N VAL A 20 -66.54 -21.82 17.61
CA VAL A 20 -65.39 -21.07 17.09
C VAL A 20 -65.43 -19.70 17.77
N SER A 21 -64.80 -19.63 18.93
CA SER A 21 -64.41 -18.38 19.56
C SER A 21 -63.46 -17.65 18.63
N VAL A 22 -63.99 -16.65 17.93
CA VAL A 22 -63.17 -15.60 17.32
C VAL A 22 -62.55 -14.82 18.48
N THR A 23 -61.41 -15.32 18.97
CA THR A 23 -60.63 -14.64 19.99
C THR A 23 -60.16 -13.31 19.42
N GLY A 24 -60.50 -12.22 20.11
CA GLY A 24 -59.96 -10.90 19.78
C GLY A 24 -58.43 -10.95 19.80
N GLN A 25 -57.80 -10.42 18.76
CA GLN A 25 -56.33 -10.43 18.65
C GLN A 25 -55.74 -9.48 19.70
N ASN A 26 -55.29 -10.03 20.81
CA ASN A 26 -54.74 -9.24 21.92
C ASN A 26 -53.23 -9.04 21.76
N LEU A 27 -52.71 -7.93 22.29
CA LEU A 27 -51.26 -7.66 22.29
C LEU A 27 -50.44 -8.72 23.06
N SER A 28 -51.07 -9.48 23.96
CA SER A 28 -50.48 -10.59 24.73
C SER A 28 -49.83 -11.68 23.87
N ASP A 29 -50.23 -11.81 22.61
CA ASP A 29 -49.76 -12.87 21.72
C ASP A 29 -48.42 -12.53 21.05
N PHE A 30 -47.96 -11.28 21.20
CA PHE A 30 -46.68 -10.79 20.67
C PHE A 30 -45.59 -10.93 21.72
N ARG A 31 -44.44 -11.48 21.33
CA ARG A 31 -43.28 -11.61 22.21
C ARG A 31 -42.13 -10.74 21.73
N THR A 32 -41.37 -10.22 22.70
CA THR A 32 -39.98 -9.80 22.51
C THR A 32 -39.14 -11.06 22.31
N GLU A 33 -38.80 -11.38 21.07
CA GLU A 33 -37.62 -12.19 20.81
C GLU A 33 -36.42 -11.24 20.74
N PRO A 34 -35.29 -11.52 21.41
CA PRO A 34 -34.02 -10.96 20.96
C PRO A 34 -33.81 -11.35 19.50
N SER A 35 -33.23 -10.47 18.69
CA SER A 35 -32.88 -10.81 17.31
C SER A 35 -31.95 -12.03 17.31
N GLY A 36 -32.08 -12.91 16.32
CA GLY A 36 -31.22 -14.10 16.20
C GLY A 36 -29.75 -13.80 15.91
N GLU A 37 -29.37 -12.51 15.88
CA GLU A 37 -28.02 -12.00 15.67
C GLU A 37 -27.57 -11.05 16.80
N GLU A 38 -28.37 -10.91 17.87
CA GLU A 38 -27.91 -10.30 19.13
C GLU A 38 -26.79 -11.17 19.72
N GLY A 39 -25.75 -10.51 20.27
CA GLY A 39 -24.53 -11.19 20.74
C GLY A 39 -23.43 -11.36 19.69
N ARG A 40 -23.64 -11.02 18.40
CA ARG A 40 -22.51 -10.86 17.47
C ARG A 40 -21.68 -9.63 17.84
N SER A 41 -20.46 -9.89 18.29
CA SER A 41 -19.38 -8.91 18.32
C SER A 41 -18.96 -8.49 16.90
N SER A 42 -18.14 -7.44 16.81
CA SER A 42 -17.52 -6.97 15.55
C SER A 42 -16.89 -8.11 14.74
N LEU A 43 -17.03 -8.07 13.41
CA LEU A 43 -16.27 -8.93 12.51
C LEU A 43 -14.78 -8.64 12.65
N ILE A 44 -13.98 -9.69 12.91
CA ILE A 44 -12.54 -9.56 13.15
C ILE A 44 -11.76 -10.07 11.93
N SER A 45 -11.01 -9.18 11.29
CA SER A 45 -10.06 -9.51 10.22
C SER A 45 -8.63 -9.28 10.72
N THR A 46 -7.88 -10.37 10.91
CA THR A 46 -6.45 -10.31 11.29
C THR A 46 -5.61 -9.89 10.09
N ASN A 47 -4.76 -8.89 10.26
CA ASN A 47 -3.78 -8.44 9.27
C ASN A 47 -2.37 -8.50 9.86
N ARG A 48 -1.37 -8.65 8.98
CA ARG A 48 0.05 -8.74 9.33
C ARG A 48 0.89 -8.01 8.28
N PHE A 49 1.96 -7.38 8.70
CA PHE A 49 3.01 -6.82 7.84
C PHE A 49 4.37 -7.12 8.47
N ASN A 50 5.35 -7.54 7.66
CA ASN A 50 6.73 -7.79 8.09
C ASN A 50 7.67 -7.33 6.97
N GLY A 51 8.24 -6.13 7.07
CA GLY A 51 8.92 -5.51 5.93
C GLY A 51 9.58 -4.17 6.23
N TYR A 52 9.94 -3.45 5.16
CA TYR A 52 10.57 -2.14 5.21
C TYR A 52 9.57 -0.99 4.99
N THR A 53 9.87 0.16 5.59
CA THR A 53 9.06 1.39 5.47
C THR A 53 9.99 2.60 5.41
N ASN A 54 10.23 3.26 6.56
CA ASN A 54 11.43 4.05 6.85
C ASN A 54 12.42 3.29 7.76
N HIS A 55 12.06 2.07 8.16
CA HIS A 55 12.90 1.08 8.81
C HIS A 55 12.28 -0.32 8.68
N TRP A 56 13.04 -1.35 9.04
CA TRP A 56 12.54 -2.72 9.19
C TRP A 56 11.63 -2.83 10.42
N GLN A 57 10.38 -3.25 10.23
CA GLN A 57 9.42 -3.43 11.32
C GLN A 57 8.31 -4.43 10.98
N ASN A 58 7.68 -4.94 12.04
CA ASN A 58 6.58 -5.91 11.97
C ASN A 58 5.35 -5.31 12.64
N TYR A 59 4.18 -5.41 12.00
CA TYR A 59 2.90 -4.99 12.54
C TYR A 59 1.91 -6.16 12.54
N TYR A 60 1.21 -6.32 13.66
CA TYR A 60 0.14 -7.30 13.84
C TYR A 60 -1.07 -6.59 14.44
N TYR A 61 -2.20 -6.60 13.73
CA TYR A 61 -3.40 -5.90 14.16
C TYR A 61 -4.68 -6.62 13.74
N LYS A 62 -5.73 -6.41 14.53
CA LYS A 62 -7.09 -6.89 14.26
C LYS A 62 -7.93 -5.70 13.80
N TRP A 63 -8.52 -5.80 12.61
CA TRP A 63 -9.58 -4.86 12.18
C TRP A 63 -10.92 -5.38 12.69
N HIS A 64 -11.57 -4.57 13.51
CA HIS A 64 -12.91 -4.79 14.04
C HIS A 64 -13.89 -3.97 13.20
N ARG A 65 -14.75 -4.65 12.43
CA ARG A 65 -15.81 -4.06 11.59
C ARG A 65 -17.20 -4.31 12.18
N TYR A 66 -18.13 -3.37 12.00
CA TYR A 66 -19.53 -3.52 12.38
C TYR A 66 -20.41 -2.66 11.45
N GLY A 67 -21.28 -3.30 10.66
CA GLY A 67 -22.11 -2.63 9.64
C GLY A 67 -21.32 -1.89 8.56
N ASN A 68 -20.04 -2.25 8.34
CA ASN A 68 -19.04 -1.56 7.51
C ASN A 68 -18.85 -0.04 7.71
N MET A 69 -19.58 0.63 8.62
CA MET A 69 -19.43 2.05 8.98
C MET A 69 -18.57 2.25 10.23
N PHE A 70 -18.62 1.31 11.19
CA PHE A 70 -17.69 1.29 12.31
C PHE A 70 -16.50 0.42 11.93
N LYS A 71 -15.31 1.03 11.94
CA LYS A 71 -14.02 0.35 11.83
C LYS A 71 -13.09 0.86 12.93
N LEU A 72 -12.41 -0.08 13.58
CA LEU A 72 -11.35 0.15 14.55
C LEU A 72 -10.20 -0.82 14.29
N ALA A 73 -8.97 -0.35 14.36
CA ALA A 73 -7.80 -1.21 14.41
C ALA A 73 -7.31 -1.33 15.85
N LEU A 74 -7.23 -2.57 16.34
CA LEU A 74 -6.64 -2.85 17.65
C LEU A 74 -5.27 -3.53 17.45
N PRO A 75 -4.20 -3.04 18.10
CA PRO A 75 -3.07 -3.92 18.46
C PRO A 75 -3.59 -5.01 19.42
N GLU A 76 -2.80 -6.03 19.74
CA GLU A 76 -3.29 -7.17 20.53
C GLU A 76 -3.45 -6.85 22.03
N THR A 77 -4.48 -6.05 22.35
CA THR A 77 -4.68 -5.35 23.62
C THR A 77 -4.98 -6.27 24.80
N GLU A 78 -5.58 -7.44 24.57
CA GLU A 78 -5.83 -8.42 25.65
C GLU A 78 -4.52 -8.84 26.33
N LEU A 79 -3.47 -9.12 25.55
CA LEU A 79 -2.17 -9.50 26.09
C LEU A 79 -1.50 -8.33 26.83
N ALA A 80 -1.64 -7.10 26.34
CA ALA A 80 -1.11 -5.92 27.01
C ALA A 80 -1.85 -5.62 28.34
N ILE A 81 -3.18 -5.77 28.38
CA ILE A 81 -3.98 -5.60 29.60
C ILE A 81 -3.68 -6.73 30.60
N LEU A 82 -3.59 -7.99 30.15
CA LEU A 82 -3.24 -9.11 31.01
C LEU A 82 -1.81 -8.99 31.56
N GLN A 83 -0.85 -8.53 30.75
CA GLN A 83 0.50 -8.20 31.22
C GLN A 83 0.45 -7.09 32.29
N SER A 84 -0.23 -5.96 32.02
CA SER A 84 -0.34 -4.88 33.00
C SER A 84 -1.01 -5.29 34.32
N LYS A 85 -1.91 -6.28 34.30
CA LYS A 85 -2.52 -6.86 35.51
C LYS A 85 -1.54 -7.73 36.31
N ILE A 86 -0.63 -8.43 35.63
CA ILE A 86 0.48 -9.17 36.26
C ILE A 86 1.51 -8.18 36.83
N ASP A 87 1.90 -7.17 36.05
CA ASP A 87 2.86 -6.13 36.45
C ASP A 87 2.35 -5.38 37.69
N ILE A 88 1.08 -4.96 37.70
CA ILE A 88 0.45 -4.29 38.85
C ILE A 88 0.34 -5.21 40.06
N ALA A 89 0.10 -6.52 39.88
CA ALA A 89 0.11 -7.48 40.98
C ALA A 89 1.51 -7.64 41.60
N GLU A 90 2.57 -7.57 40.79
CA GLU A 90 3.97 -7.61 41.25
C GLU A 90 4.38 -6.29 41.93
N ASP A 91 4.02 -5.13 41.38
CA ASP A 91 4.18 -3.80 42.02
C ASP A 91 3.40 -3.66 43.34
N MET A 92 2.24 -4.34 43.46
CA MET A 92 1.48 -4.46 44.72
C MET A 92 2.12 -5.44 45.72
N GLY A 93 3.22 -6.11 45.37
CA GLY A 93 3.94 -7.05 46.23
C GLY A 93 3.32 -8.44 46.32
N ILE A 94 2.40 -8.80 45.41
CA ILE A 94 1.72 -10.10 45.36
C ILE A 94 1.84 -10.71 43.94
N PRO A 95 3.07 -11.00 43.46
CA PRO A 95 3.28 -11.57 42.13
C PRO A 95 2.53 -12.90 41.97
N GLY A 96 1.74 -13.01 40.90
CA GLY A 96 0.91 -14.18 40.60
C GLY A 96 -0.58 -14.06 41.00
N LEU A 97 -1.03 -12.92 41.56
CA LEU A 97 -2.45 -12.68 41.82
C LEU A 97 -3.25 -12.53 40.51
N LEU A 98 -4.24 -13.41 40.31
CA LEU A 98 -5.24 -13.31 39.25
C LEU A 98 -6.62 -13.08 39.89
N MET A 99 -7.27 -11.97 39.54
CA MET A 99 -8.53 -11.53 40.15
C MET A 99 -9.61 -11.32 39.09
N GLN A 100 -10.83 -11.80 39.34
CA GLN A 100 -11.99 -11.47 38.52
C GLN A 100 -12.42 -10.01 38.76
N GLU A 101 -12.57 -9.25 37.67
CA GLU A 101 -12.98 -7.85 37.75
C GLU A 101 -14.39 -7.72 38.35
N GLY A 102 -14.54 -6.79 39.30
CA GLY A 102 -15.78 -6.57 40.07
C GLY A 102 -15.87 -7.29 41.42
N PHE A 103 -15.06 -8.35 41.66
CA PHE A 103 -15.16 -9.21 42.86
C PHE A 103 -15.24 -8.45 44.20
N ILE A 104 -14.30 -7.51 44.44
CA ILE A 104 -14.24 -6.73 45.69
C ILE A 104 -15.42 -5.77 45.85
N SER A 105 -15.94 -5.21 44.75
CA SER A 105 -17.03 -4.22 44.83
C SER A 105 -18.38 -4.85 45.19
N ALA A 106 -18.62 -6.09 44.74
CA ALA A 106 -19.80 -6.86 45.16
C ALA A 106 -19.73 -7.27 46.63
N LEU A 107 -18.52 -7.56 47.13
CA LEU A 107 -18.30 -8.02 48.50
C LEU A 107 -18.53 -6.93 49.56
N PHE A 108 -18.32 -5.65 49.24
CA PHE A 108 -18.37 -4.55 50.23
C PHE A 108 -19.64 -3.69 50.18
N GLY A 109 -20.51 -3.89 49.20
CA GLY A 109 -21.71 -3.05 49.02
C GLY A 109 -22.85 -3.33 50.01
N GLU A 110 -22.98 -4.57 50.49
CA GLU A 110 -24.14 -5.03 51.26
C GLU A 110 -23.73 -5.94 52.42
N ALA A 111 -24.57 -6.01 53.47
CA ALA A 111 -24.32 -6.92 54.60
C ALA A 111 -24.73 -8.35 54.23
N TYR A 112 -23.76 -9.28 54.22
CA TYR A 112 -23.95 -10.68 53.87
C TYR A 112 -23.50 -11.64 54.99
N SER A 113 -24.00 -12.87 54.98
CA SER A 113 -23.48 -13.99 55.79
C SER A 113 -22.76 -15.01 54.91
N THR A 114 -21.61 -15.53 55.34
CA THR A 114 -20.87 -16.57 54.58
C THR A 114 -21.34 -17.97 54.98
N VAL A 115 -21.56 -18.84 53.98
CA VAL A 115 -21.90 -20.25 54.17
C VAL A 115 -21.04 -21.12 53.25
N GLU A 116 -20.36 -22.11 53.83
CA GLU A 116 -19.46 -23.04 53.12
C GLU A 116 -20.12 -24.42 53.00
N ASP A 117 -20.04 -25.02 51.81
CA ASP A 117 -20.60 -26.33 51.41
C ASP A 117 -22.05 -26.66 51.88
N PRO A 118 -23.04 -25.76 51.68
CA PRO A 118 -24.43 -26.06 52.01
C PRO A 118 -25.04 -27.12 51.08
N SER A 119 -25.84 -28.03 51.65
CA SER A 119 -26.65 -28.94 50.85
C SER A 119 -27.78 -28.20 50.11
N PRO A 120 -28.36 -28.76 49.03
CA PRO A 120 -29.44 -28.10 48.28
C PRO A 120 -30.65 -27.72 49.15
N GLU A 121 -30.97 -28.55 50.15
CA GLU A 121 -32.10 -28.37 51.07
C GLU A 121 -31.80 -27.35 52.18
N GLU A 122 -30.51 -27.12 52.50
CA GLU A 122 -30.08 -26.00 53.34
C GLU A 122 -30.06 -24.70 52.55
N LEU A 123 -29.57 -24.72 51.30
CA LEU A 123 -29.57 -23.54 50.42
C LEU A 123 -30.99 -23.03 50.16
N GLU A 124 -31.93 -23.93 49.83
CA GLU A 124 -33.35 -23.60 49.68
C GLU A 124 -33.98 -23.04 50.97
N LYS A 125 -33.40 -23.31 52.13
CA LYS A 125 -33.93 -22.90 53.45
C LYS A 125 -33.30 -21.59 53.94
N LEU A 126 -32.05 -21.35 53.59
CA LEU A 126 -31.31 -20.10 53.77
C LEU A 126 -31.88 -19.00 52.88
N VAL A 127 -32.10 -19.25 51.59
CA VAL A 127 -32.69 -18.29 50.64
C VAL A 127 -34.16 -17.95 50.96
N ARG A 128 -34.84 -18.76 51.78
CA ARG A 128 -36.19 -18.47 52.31
C ARG A 128 -36.18 -17.52 53.52
N GLN A 129 -35.02 -17.03 53.96
CA GLN A 129 -34.88 -15.99 54.98
C GLN A 129 -34.27 -14.74 54.34
N GLU A 130 -34.95 -13.60 54.45
CA GLU A 130 -34.56 -12.38 53.74
C GLU A 130 -33.24 -11.80 54.30
N GLY A 131 -32.19 -11.86 53.47
CA GLY A 131 -30.85 -11.37 53.77
C GLY A 131 -29.84 -11.90 52.74
N ASN A 132 -28.72 -11.21 52.55
CA ASN A 132 -27.72 -11.63 51.56
C ASN A 132 -26.80 -12.72 52.12
N ILE A 133 -26.43 -13.67 51.25
CA ILE A 133 -25.65 -14.85 51.64
C ILE A 133 -24.55 -15.10 50.61
N LEU A 134 -23.29 -15.05 51.04
CA LEU A 134 -22.13 -15.44 50.26
C LEU A 134 -21.97 -16.96 50.37
N VAL A 135 -22.28 -17.66 49.28
CA VAL A 135 -22.26 -19.12 49.23
C VAL A 135 -20.97 -19.59 48.59
N ILE A 136 -20.15 -20.31 49.34
CA ILE A 136 -18.98 -21.04 48.85
C ILE A 136 -19.42 -22.50 48.71
N THR A 137 -19.48 -23.00 47.47
CA THR A 137 -20.01 -24.34 47.18
C THR A 137 -19.37 -24.94 45.94
N ASP A 138 -19.17 -26.26 45.93
CA ASP A 138 -18.62 -27.01 44.80
C ASP A 138 -19.52 -26.89 43.53
N PRO A 139 -18.98 -26.46 42.36
CA PRO A 139 -19.76 -26.29 41.13
C PRO A 139 -20.31 -27.59 40.52
N SER A 140 -19.91 -28.76 41.04
CA SER A 140 -20.59 -30.04 40.73
C SER A 140 -21.98 -30.14 41.38
N GLY A 141 -22.30 -29.27 42.35
CA GLY A 141 -23.56 -29.26 43.10
C GLY A 141 -24.83 -29.04 42.26
N PRO A 142 -26.02 -29.40 42.77
CA PRO A 142 -27.29 -29.22 42.05
C PRO A 142 -27.72 -27.76 41.84
N ALA A 143 -27.43 -26.86 42.79
CA ALA A 143 -28.01 -25.52 42.83
C ALA A 143 -27.51 -24.58 41.72
N GLY A 144 -26.22 -24.67 41.35
CA GLY A 144 -25.63 -23.83 40.29
C GLY A 144 -26.25 -24.04 38.90
N ARG A 145 -27.11 -25.04 38.72
CA ARG A 145 -27.71 -25.43 37.44
C ARG A 145 -29.07 -24.79 37.14
N ILE A 146 -29.59 -23.97 38.06
CA ILE A 146 -30.97 -23.43 37.98
C ILE A 146 -30.99 -21.91 37.66
N LEU A 147 -29.91 -21.17 37.95
CA LEU A 147 -29.91 -19.71 37.98
C LEU A 147 -29.66 -19.00 36.63
N GLU A 148 -29.33 -19.70 35.54
CA GLU A 148 -29.13 -19.06 34.22
C GLU A 148 -30.44 -18.57 33.54
N GLU A 149 -31.61 -19.01 34.01
CA GLU A 149 -32.81 -19.02 33.17
C GLU A 149 -33.66 -17.72 33.17
N LYS A 150 -33.32 -16.84 32.20
CA LYS A 150 -34.25 -16.14 31.26
C LYS A 150 -34.75 -14.70 31.55
N ALA A 151 -33.97 -13.75 30.99
CA ALA A 151 -34.38 -12.94 29.82
C ALA A 151 -35.09 -11.55 29.94
N ASP A 152 -34.90 -10.79 31.02
CA ASP A 152 -35.29 -9.35 31.09
C ASP A 152 -34.19 -8.39 30.54
N GLY A 153 -33.55 -8.76 29.42
CA GLY A 153 -32.22 -8.21 29.05
C GLY A 153 -32.14 -7.07 28.02
N MET A 154 -33.18 -6.83 27.21
CA MET A 154 -33.04 -6.21 25.88
C MET A 154 -32.45 -4.78 25.82
N PHE A 155 -32.70 -3.93 26.83
CA PHE A 155 -32.22 -2.53 26.84
C PHE A 155 -31.34 -2.18 28.07
N ARG A 156 -31.05 -3.12 28.97
CA ARG A 156 -30.29 -2.85 30.21
C ARG A 156 -28.86 -2.35 29.95
N TRP A 157 -28.29 -2.62 28.77
CA TRP A 157 -26.97 -2.14 28.38
C TRP A 157 -26.84 -0.61 28.45
N ALA A 158 -27.94 0.14 28.29
CA ALA A 158 -27.92 1.60 28.37
C ALA A 158 -27.71 2.08 29.83
N GLU A 159 -28.38 1.44 30.78
CA GLU A 159 -28.26 1.69 32.22
C GLU A 159 -26.88 1.25 32.76
N GLN A 160 -26.22 0.32 32.08
CA GLN A 160 -24.89 -0.19 32.43
C GLN A 160 -23.72 0.66 31.88
N MET A 161 -23.96 1.62 30.98
CA MET A 161 -22.87 2.30 30.25
C MET A 161 -22.33 3.55 30.97
N ASN A 162 -23.03 4.10 31.97
CA ASN A 162 -22.66 5.34 32.68
C ASN A 162 -22.28 6.50 31.74
N SER A 163 -23.05 6.64 30.65
CA SER A 163 -22.82 7.62 29.60
C SER A 163 -23.43 8.96 30.02
N TYR A 164 -22.63 10.03 30.16
CA TYR A 164 -23.13 11.33 30.66
C TYR A 164 -24.29 11.93 29.85
N GLN A 165 -24.43 11.55 28.57
CA GLN A 165 -25.55 11.93 27.70
C GLN A 165 -26.88 11.23 28.07
N LEU A 166 -26.84 10.17 28.87
CA LEU A 166 -28.00 9.47 29.44
C LEU A 166 -28.42 10.06 30.79
N ASP A 167 -27.51 10.77 31.46
CA ASP A 167 -27.74 11.50 32.72
C ASP A 167 -28.20 12.97 32.49
N ASP A 168 -28.36 13.38 31.23
CA ASP A 168 -28.83 14.73 30.86
C ASP A 168 -30.29 14.93 31.32
N ILE A 169 -30.52 15.99 32.10
CA ILE A 169 -31.82 16.30 32.72
C ILE A 169 -32.92 16.60 31.68
N ASP A 170 -32.54 17.02 30.47
CA ASP A 170 -33.47 17.31 29.36
C ASP A 170 -33.64 16.10 28.40
N LEU A 171 -33.14 14.90 28.76
CA LEU A 171 -33.22 13.70 27.92
C LEU A 171 -34.62 13.08 27.85
N GLU A 172 -35.36 13.42 26.80
CA GLU A 172 -36.57 12.70 26.41
C GLU A 172 -36.25 11.39 25.65
N VAL A 173 -36.02 10.29 26.38
CA VAL A 173 -35.69 8.97 25.80
C VAL A 173 -36.72 8.51 24.75
N VAL A 174 -36.24 7.99 23.62
CA VAL A 174 -37.05 7.34 22.57
C VAL A 174 -36.57 5.90 22.39
N LYS A 175 -37.44 4.91 22.61
CA LYS A 175 -37.17 3.48 22.37
C LYS A 175 -37.91 3.04 21.10
N ALA A 176 -37.18 2.52 20.11
CA ALA A 176 -37.73 1.92 18.90
C ALA A 176 -37.42 0.42 18.90
N PHE A 177 -38.42 -0.41 18.64
CA PHE A 177 -38.30 -1.88 18.63
C PHE A 177 -39.42 -2.52 17.80
N PHE A 178 -39.37 -3.84 17.63
CA PHE A 178 -40.49 -4.61 17.09
C PHE A 178 -40.76 -5.87 17.91
N LEU A 179 -42.01 -6.33 17.89
CA LEU A 179 -42.43 -7.61 18.44
C LEU A 179 -42.81 -8.57 17.30
N LYS A 180 -42.63 -9.88 17.52
CA LYS A 180 -43.00 -10.92 16.53
C LYS A 180 -44.18 -11.76 17.00
N ARG A 181 -44.94 -12.27 16.02
CA ARG A 181 -45.92 -13.36 16.16
C ARG A 181 -45.96 -14.16 14.85
N GLY A 182 -45.18 -15.23 14.78
CA GLY A 182 -44.93 -15.95 13.52
C GLY A 182 -44.32 -15.00 12.47
N ASN A 183 -44.86 -15.00 11.25
CA ASN A 183 -44.42 -14.09 10.19
C ASN A 183 -44.86 -12.63 10.38
N SER A 184 -45.70 -12.32 11.39
CA SER A 184 -46.16 -10.95 11.66
C SER A 184 -45.16 -10.19 12.54
N ARG A 185 -44.89 -8.92 12.21
CA ARG A 185 -44.12 -7.97 13.03
C ARG A 185 -45.00 -6.78 13.43
N LEU A 186 -44.87 -6.32 14.67
CA LEU A 186 -45.47 -5.09 15.18
C LEU A 186 -44.33 -4.13 15.56
N PHE A 187 -44.17 -3.04 14.82
CA PHE A 187 -43.16 -2.01 15.09
C PHE A 187 -43.69 -0.98 16.10
N VAL A 188 -42.84 -0.56 17.04
CA VAL A 188 -43.21 0.33 18.14
C VAL A 188 -42.17 1.43 18.28
N ILE A 189 -42.64 2.69 18.39
CA ILE A 189 -41.83 3.85 18.80
C ILE A 189 -42.47 4.39 20.09
N SER A 190 -41.74 4.31 21.20
CA SER A 190 -42.17 4.72 22.52
C SER A 190 -41.31 5.86 23.07
N SER A 191 -41.95 6.90 23.61
CA SER A 191 -41.31 8.04 24.29
C SER A 191 -42.39 8.87 25.00
N GLY A 192 -42.04 9.59 26.05
CA GLY A 192 -42.91 10.65 26.61
C GLY A 192 -43.18 11.75 25.58
N SER A 193 -42.14 12.19 24.86
CA SER A 193 -42.20 13.32 23.94
C SER A 193 -43.11 13.09 22.75
N ALA A 194 -44.07 13.98 22.52
CA ALA A 194 -44.81 14.03 21.27
C ALA A 194 -43.97 14.57 20.11
N GLU A 195 -42.92 15.35 20.40
CA GLU A 195 -42.06 15.95 19.37
C GLU A 195 -41.00 14.96 18.89
N LYS A 196 -40.22 14.35 19.80
CA LYS A 196 -39.16 13.39 19.40
C LYS A 196 -39.72 12.21 18.59
N LYS A 197 -40.95 11.76 18.90
CA LYS A 197 -41.68 10.75 18.09
C LYS A 197 -41.94 11.22 16.65
N LYS A 198 -42.34 12.48 16.44
CA LYS A 198 -42.51 13.09 15.11
C LYS A 198 -41.17 13.29 14.39
N GLN A 199 -40.13 13.70 15.12
CA GLN A 199 -38.77 13.86 14.58
C GLN A 199 -38.22 12.53 14.05
N LEU A 200 -38.33 11.44 14.82
CA LEU A 200 -37.90 10.10 14.39
C LEU A 200 -38.74 9.59 13.20
N LEU A 201 -40.07 9.73 13.23
CA LEU A 201 -40.92 9.35 12.10
C LEU A 201 -40.59 10.15 10.82
N SER A 202 -40.27 11.44 10.95
CA SER A 202 -39.79 12.27 9.84
C SER A 202 -38.41 11.83 9.33
N LEU A 203 -37.51 11.34 10.19
CA LEU A 203 -36.22 10.78 9.77
C LEU A 203 -36.40 9.43 9.05
N ILE A 204 -37.27 8.56 9.54
CA ILE A 204 -37.62 7.28 8.88
C ILE A 204 -38.23 7.52 7.49
N ASN A 205 -39.21 8.42 7.38
CA ASN A 205 -39.85 8.74 6.09
C ASN A 205 -38.84 9.34 5.09
N ARG A 206 -37.93 10.21 5.56
CA ARG A 206 -36.83 10.73 4.74
C ARG A 206 -35.86 9.62 4.32
N ALA A 207 -35.48 8.72 5.23
CA ALA A 207 -34.62 7.58 4.91
C ALA A 207 -35.24 6.64 3.86
N SER A 208 -36.57 6.40 3.89
CA SER A 208 -37.27 5.68 2.81
C SER A 208 -37.18 6.42 1.48
N THR A 209 -37.50 7.72 1.47
CA THR A 209 -37.41 8.55 0.25
C THR A 209 -35.98 8.61 -0.30
N PHE A 210 -34.97 8.61 0.58
CA PHE A 210 -33.56 8.52 0.23
C PHE A 210 -33.19 7.17 -0.38
N ALA A 211 -33.59 6.07 0.27
CA ALA A 211 -33.40 4.71 -0.23
C ALA A 211 -34.22 4.43 -1.51
N GLU A 212 -35.24 5.24 -1.82
CA GLU A 212 -35.98 5.24 -3.07
C GLU A 212 -35.26 6.05 -4.17
N SER A 213 -34.62 7.18 -3.85
CA SER A 213 -34.06 8.13 -4.83
C SER A 213 -32.58 7.92 -5.15
N TYR A 214 -31.77 7.53 -4.17
CA TYR A 214 -30.31 7.45 -4.26
C TYR A 214 -29.78 6.02 -4.08
N LYS A 215 -28.51 5.84 -4.44
CA LYS A 215 -27.63 4.73 -4.02
C LYS A 215 -26.53 5.32 -3.14
N MET A 216 -26.21 4.63 -2.06
CA MET A 216 -25.01 4.89 -1.26
C MET A 216 -23.81 4.16 -1.87
N TYR A 217 -22.72 4.88 -2.09
CA TYR A 217 -21.47 4.33 -2.62
C TYR A 217 -20.32 4.66 -1.66
N LYS A 218 -19.93 3.68 -0.84
CA LYS A 218 -18.75 3.76 0.04
C LYS A 218 -17.48 3.67 -0.80
N GLY A 219 -16.43 4.40 -0.42
CA GLY A 219 -15.11 4.32 -1.03
C GLY A 219 -14.02 4.94 -0.16
N TRP A 220 -12.78 4.83 -0.64
CA TRP A 220 -11.60 5.42 -0.02
C TRP A 220 -11.02 6.51 -0.93
N HIS A 221 -10.74 7.68 -0.37
CA HIS A 221 -10.10 8.80 -1.06
C HIS A 221 -8.74 9.07 -0.43
N GLY A 222 -7.75 9.55 -1.19
CA GLY A 222 -6.44 9.89 -0.64
C GLY A 222 -5.69 8.68 -0.10
N ILE A 223 -5.69 7.59 -0.86
CA ILE A 223 -5.04 6.32 -0.49
C ILE A 223 -3.57 6.36 -0.93
N ASN A 224 -2.63 6.20 0.00
CA ASN A 224 -1.23 6.01 -0.39
C ASN A 224 -0.96 4.55 -0.76
N THR A 225 -0.07 4.33 -1.74
CA THR A 225 0.27 3.02 -2.29
C THR A 225 1.71 3.03 -2.81
N THR A 226 2.41 1.89 -2.73
CA THR A 226 3.82 1.76 -3.13
C THR A 226 4.07 1.70 -4.63
N LEU A 227 3.05 1.81 -5.48
CA LEU A 227 3.28 1.69 -6.93
C LEU A 227 4.22 2.81 -7.43
N TYR A 228 5.42 2.39 -7.83
CA TYR A 228 6.52 3.22 -8.31
C TYR A 228 7.19 4.13 -7.26
N LEU A 229 6.84 4.08 -5.97
CA LEU A 229 7.41 4.94 -4.94
C LEU A 229 8.72 4.39 -4.38
N VAL A 230 9.74 5.25 -4.26
CA VAL A 230 10.92 4.95 -3.44
C VAL A 230 10.63 4.98 -1.93
N THR A 231 9.52 5.58 -1.48
CA THR A 231 9.09 5.57 -0.07
C THR A 231 8.28 4.31 0.22
N CYS A 232 8.92 3.31 0.83
CA CYS A 232 8.30 1.99 1.09
C CYS A 232 7.09 2.08 2.05
N SER A 233 6.00 1.39 1.69
CA SER A 233 4.78 1.23 2.48
C SER A 233 3.98 0.02 1.98
N PRO A 234 3.14 -0.61 2.81
CA PRO A 234 2.41 -1.81 2.38
C PRO A 234 1.23 -1.50 1.44
N GLY A 235 1.05 -2.32 0.41
CA GLY A 235 -0.15 -2.36 -0.44
C GLY A 235 0.03 -1.83 -1.87
N HIS A 236 0.05 -2.76 -2.84
CA HIS A 236 -0.16 -2.47 -4.26
C HIS A 236 -1.62 -2.04 -4.50
N PRO A 237 -1.94 -1.18 -5.50
CA PRO A 237 -3.30 -0.65 -5.69
C PRO A 237 -4.37 -1.73 -5.81
N LEU A 238 -4.07 -2.83 -6.52
CA LEU A 238 -4.99 -3.96 -6.68
C LEU A 238 -5.26 -4.69 -5.35
N GLU A 239 -4.27 -4.85 -4.47
CA GLU A 239 -4.48 -5.47 -3.14
C GLU A 239 -5.34 -4.57 -2.24
N LEU A 240 -5.14 -3.25 -2.34
CA LEU A 240 -5.90 -2.24 -1.61
C LEU A 240 -7.36 -2.19 -2.10
N ILE A 241 -7.58 -2.29 -3.41
CA ILE A 241 -8.91 -2.47 -4.00
C ILE A 241 -9.55 -3.77 -3.49
N GLY A 242 -8.85 -4.90 -3.57
CA GLY A 242 -9.33 -6.20 -3.10
C GLY A 242 -9.73 -6.22 -1.61
N LYS A 243 -8.93 -5.59 -0.74
CA LYS A 243 -9.25 -5.38 0.68
C LYS A 243 -10.47 -4.47 0.85
N GLY A 244 -10.52 -3.33 0.17
CA GLY A 244 -11.61 -2.36 0.31
C GLY A 244 -12.95 -2.85 -0.22
N MET A 245 -12.98 -3.59 -1.34
CA MET A 245 -14.20 -4.22 -1.88
C MET A 245 -14.81 -5.19 -0.88
N ASN A 246 -13.97 -5.85 -0.06
CA ASN A 246 -14.44 -6.70 1.01
C ASN A 246 -15.16 -5.92 2.14
N GLU A 247 -14.77 -4.67 2.38
CA GLU A 247 -15.47 -3.70 3.27
C GLU A 247 -16.63 -2.95 2.58
N GLY A 248 -17.06 -3.38 1.40
CA GLY A 248 -18.14 -2.76 0.63
C GLY A 248 -17.74 -1.49 -0.13
N ASN A 249 -16.45 -1.21 -0.29
CA ASN A 249 -16.00 -0.09 -1.12
C ASN A 249 -16.25 -0.36 -2.61
N SER A 250 -16.63 0.70 -3.30
CA SER A 250 -17.00 0.71 -4.72
C SER A 250 -16.19 1.72 -5.54
N TRP A 251 -15.44 2.61 -4.89
CA TRP A 251 -14.56 3.56 -5.54
C TRP A 251 -13.31 3.86 -4.70
N PHE A 252 -12.23 4.20 -5.40
CA PHE A 252 -10.88 4.33 -4.85
C PHE A 252 -10.15 5.50 -5.54
N ILE A 253 -9.64 6.46 -4.79
CA ILE A 253 -8.78 7.53 -5.32
C ILE A 253 -7.44 7.52 -4.59
N PHE A 254 -6.38 7.17 -5.31
CA PHE A 254 -5.02 7.10 -4.77
C PHE A 254 -4.32 8.47 -4.79
N ASP A 255 -3.55 8.77 -3.76
CA ASP A 255 -2.79 10.02 -3.56
C ASP A 255 -1.33 9.69 -3.27
N GLY A 256 -0.43 10.40 -3.93
CA GLY A 256 1.01 10.22 -3.76
C GLY A 256 1.80 10.92 -4.84
N TYR A 257 3.10 11.11 -4.58
CA TYR A 257 4.04 11.89 -5.40
C TYR A 257 3.99 11.58 -6.91
N ILE A 258 3.65 10.35 -7.27
CA ILE A 258 3.61 9.80 -8.63
C ILE A 258 2.38 8.93 -8.89
N ALA A 259 1.39 8.90 -8.00
CA ALA A 259 0.11 8.23 -8.28
C ALA A 259 -0.49 8.68 -9.65
N PRO A 260 -0.33 9.95 -10.08
CA PRO A 260 -0.48 10.37 -11.48
C PRO A 260 0.07 9.42 -12.57
N TYR A 261 1.34 9.00 -12.48
CA TYR A 261 2.00 8.10 -13.44
C TYR A 261 1.40 6.68 -13.47
N GLY A 262 0.62 6.31 -12.46
CA GLY A 262 -0.11 5.03 -12.39
C GLY A 262 -1.51 5.06 -13.01
N LYS A 263 -2.05 6.23 -13.37
CA LYS A 263 -3.48 6.42 -13.70
C LYS A 263 -4.00 5.46 -14.76
N GLU A 264 -3.45 5.51 -15.97
CA GLU A 264 -3.94 4.71 -17.10
C GLU A 264 -3.86 3.20 -16.82
N LYS A 265 -2.75 2.75 -16.23
CA LYS A 265 -2.55 1.33 -15.86
C LYS A 265 -3.55 0.86 -14.81
N LEU A 266 -3.89 1.72 -13.85
CA LEU A 266 -4.89 1.42 -12.82
C LEU A 266 -6.29 1.30 -13.41
N GLU A 267 -6.67 2.22 -14.30
CA GLU A 267 -7.95 2.21 -15.02
C GLU A 267 -8.05 0.99 -15.96
N ASP A 268 -6.99 0.67 -16.70
CA ASP A 268 -6.94 -0.52 -17.55
C ASP A 268 -6.95 -1.82 -16.75
N TRP A 269 -6.22 -1.96 -15.64
CA TRP A 269 -6.27 -3.18 -14.81
C TRP A 269 -7.68 -3.45 -14.25
N VAL A 270 -8.42 -2.41 -13.85
CA VAL A 270 -9.80 -2.55 -13.34
C VAL A 270 -10.75 -3.01 -14.46
N LYS A 271 -10.59 -2.45 -15.65
CA LYS A 271 -11.37 -2.75 -16.85
C LYS A 271 -11.04 -4.11 -17.48
N GLU A 272 -9.77 -4.52 -17.43
CA GLU A 272 -9.26 -5.78 -17.99
C GLU A 272 -9.90 -7.02 -17.38
N VAL A 273 -10.33 -6.95 -16.11
CA VAL A 273 -10.95 -8.06 -15.38
C VAL A 273 -12.36 -7.74 -14.85
N ASP A 274 -13.09 -6.86 -15.54
CA ASP A 274 -14.51 -6.52 -15.28
C ASP A 274 -14.82 -6.21 -13.80
N LEU A 275 -13.95 -5.44 -13.14
CA LEU A 275 -14.13 -5.12 -11.73
C LEU A 275 -15.20 -4.03 -11.55
N PRO A 276 -16.23 -4.25 -10.70
CA PRO A 276 -17.34 -3.32 -10.51
C PRO A 276 -16.97 -2.15 -9.57
N VAL A 277 -15.86 -1.47 -9.86
CA VAL A 277 -15.34 -0.35 -9.07
C VAL A 277 -14.85 0.79 -9.96
N VAL A 278 -14.78 2.01 -9.43
CA VAL A 278 -14.06 3.12 -10.07
C VAL A 278 -12.75 3.36 -9.34
N ALA A 279 -11.62 3.21 -10.02
CA ALA A 279 -10.30 3.52 -9.48
C ALA A 279 -9.68 4.69 -10.27
N ASN A 280 -9.13 5.67 -9.57
CA ASN A 280 -8.45 6.84 -10.16
C ASN A 280 -7.30 7.31 -9.23
N THR A 281 -6.53 8.30 -9.65
CA THR A 281 -5.38 8.83 -8.91
C THR A 281 -5.40 10.37 -8.84
N GLY A 282 -4.49 10.94 -8.04
CA GLY A 282 -4.21 12.36 -7.97
C GLY A 282 -3.00 12.66 -7.07
N TYR A 283 -2.72 13.93 -6.87
CA TYR A 283 -1.61 14.40 -6.04
C TYR A 283 -2.06 15.62 -5.24
N SER A 284 -2.30 15.43 -3.95
CA SER A 284 -2.68 16.46 -2.98
C SER A 284 -1.82 17.73 -3.10
N PRO A 285 -2.39 18.92 -3.42
CA PRO A 285 -3.81 19.32 -3.37
C PRO A 285 -4.72 19.00 -4.57
N VAL A 286 -4.19 18.52 -5.71
CA VAL A 286 -4.89 18.40 -7.00
C VAL A 286 -5.52 17.02 -7.21
N PHE A 287 -6.81 16.99 -7.55
CA PHE A 287 -7.56 15.77 -7.87
C PHE A 287 -8.57 15.95 -9.00
N GLY A 288 -9.09 14.84 -9.53
CA GLY A 288 -10.24 14.82 -10.45
C GLY A 288 -9.95 15.28 -11.89
N CYS A 289 -8.68 15.50 -12.24
CA CYS A 289 -8.26 15.87 -13.58
C CYS A 289 -8.54 14.76 -14.61
N SER A 290 -8.69 15.13 -15.89
CA SER A 290 -8.76 14.18 -17.02
C SER A 290 -7.58 13.22 -17.07
N ASP A 291 -6.41 13.82 -16.88
CA ASP A 291 -5.07 13.26 -16.94
C ASP A 291 -4.15 14.14 -16.09
N TYR A 292 -2.89 13.74 -15.95
CA TYR A 292 -1.88 14.49 -15.17
C TYR A 292 -0.61 14.78 -15.98
N GLU A 293 -0.73 14.87 -17.31
CA GLU A 293 0.41 15.21 -18.18
C GLU A 293 0.95 16.61 -17.83
N GLY A 294 2.27 16.72 -17.66
CA GLY A 294 2.95 17.96 -17.31
C GLY A 294 2.81 18.41 -15.85
N LEU A 295 2.21 17.62 -14.96
CA LEU A 295 2.16 17.95 -13.52
C LEU A 295 3.55 17.83 -12.89
N GLN A 296 4.22 18.98 -12.69
CA GLN A 296 5.51 19.03 -12.02
C GLN A 296 5.30 19.22 -10.52
N VAL A 297 5.06 18.08 -9.85
CA VAL A 297 4.63 17.96 -8.46
C VAL A 297 5.47 18.73 -7.43
N GLN A 298 6.77 18.99 -7.66
CA GLN A 298 7.61 19.78 -6.73
C GLN A 298 7.56 21.29 -6.95
N ASN A 299 7.07 21.79 -8.10
CA ASN A 299 7.01 23.22 -8.38
C ASN A 299 5.94 23.97 -7.56
N TYR A 300 5.09 23.23 -6.82
CA TYR A 300 4.24 23.78 -5.77
C TYR A 300 5.02 24.50 -4.65
N MET A 301 6.29 24.13 -4.43
CA MET A 301 7.16 24.78 -3.46
C MET A 301 7.54 26.21 -3.88
N ALA A 302 7.50 26.51 -5.19
CA ALA A 302 7.66 27.86 -5.73
C ALA A 302 6.33 28.63 -5.80
N SER A 303 5.19 27.97 -6.07
CA SER A 303 3.87 28.63 -6.08
C SER A 303 2.69 27.70 -5.78
N ARG A 304 1.84 28.10 -4.82
CA ARG A 304 0.53 27.46 -4.57
C ARG A 304 -0.49 27.72 -5.68
N GLN A 305 -0.42 28.86 -6.37
CA GLN A 305 -1.35 29.19 -7.47
C GLN A 305 -1.15 28.26 -8.68
N TYR A 306 0.11 27.88 -8.96
CA TYR A 306 0.45 26.96 -10.06
C TYR A 306 -0.36 25.66 -10.02
N LEU A 307 -0.56 25.05 -8.84
CA LEU A 307 -1.34 23.82 -8.72
C LEU A 307 -2.85 24.04 -8.89
N ILE A 308 -3.37 25.21 -8.51
CA ILE A 308 -4.79 25.56 -8.71
C ILE A 308 -5.05 25.78 -10.21
N ASP A 309 -4.21 26.59 -10.86
CA ASP A 309 -4.28 26.84 -12.30
C ASP A 309 -4.13 25.53 -13.10
N TYR A 310 -3.20 24.65 -12.68
CA TYR A 310 -3.03 23.33 -13.27
C TYR A 310 -4.30 22.48 -13.14
N ALA A 311 -4.86 22.36 -11.93
CA ALA A 311 -6.07 21.58 -11.67
C ALA A 311 -7.22 22.03 -12.58
N HIS A 312 -7.50 23.33 -12.63
CA HIS A 312 -8.56 23.91 -13.44
C HIS A 312 -8.28 23.75 -14.95
N SER A 313 -7.03 23.83 -15.39
CA SER A 313 -6.64 23.62 -16.80
C SER A 313 -6.87 22.18 -17.29
N LYS A 314 -6.87 21.20 -16.37
CA LYS A 314 -7.14 19.78 -16.61
C LYS A 314 -8.55 19.34 -16.18
N GLY A 315 -9.45 20.29 -15.91
CA GLY A 315 -10.84 20.04 -15.52
C GLY A 315 -11.03 19.42 -14.12
N GLY A 316 -9.98 19.39 -13.30
CA GLY A 316 -10.02 18.94 -11.91
C GLY A 316 -10.14 20.08 -10.90
N TYR A 317 -9.84 19.76 -9.64
CA TYR A 317 -10.10 20.58 -8.47
C TYR A 317 -8.88 20.64 -7.54
N ALA A 318 -8.73 21.75 -6.82
CA ALA A 318 -7.67 21.94 -5.82
C ALA A 318 -8.26 22.13 -4.41
N PHE A 319 -7.74 21.37 -3.44
CA PHE A 319 -8.19 21.37 -2.04
C PHE A 319 -7.14 21.96 -1.08
N ARG A 320 -7.58 22.51 0.05
CA ARG A 320 -6.71 23.05 1.13
C ARG A 320 -7.12 22.51 2.49
N GLU A 321 -6.25 22.61 3.49
CA GLU A 321 -6.69 22.44 4.89
C GLU A 321 -7.74 23.51 5.25
N VAL A 322 -8.67 23.18 6.14
CA VAL A 322 -9.69 24.12 6.64
C VAL A 322 -9.01 25.38 7.21
N PHE A 323 -8.05 25.19 8.11
CA PHE A 323 -7.27 26.27 8.71
C PHE A 323 -5.83 26.33 8.17
N ASP A 324 -5.62 27.12 7.11
CA ASP A 324 -4.30 27.52 6.63
C ASP A 324 -4.30 29.01 6.24
N PRO A 325 -3.85 29.91 7.14
CA PRO A 325 -3.79 31.35 6.87
C PRO A 325 -2.88 31.75 5.69
N ALA A 326 -1.92 30.90 5.29
CA ALA A 326 -1.11 31.14 4.09
C ALA A 326 -1.85 30.72 2.80
N ALA A 327 -2.97 29.98 2.91
CA ALA A 327 -3.85 29.62 1.79
C ALA A 327 -4.98 30.64 1.56
N ASP A 328 -5.30 31.51 2.52
CA ASP A 328 -6.47 32.43 2.47
C ASP A 328 -6.41 33.46 1.32
N LYS A 329 -5.24 33.71 0.75
CA LYS A 329 -5.05 34.58 -0.43
C LYS A 329 -5.26 33.88 -1.78
N PHE A 330 -5.57 32.58 -1.79
CA PHE A 330 -5.76 31.77 -2.99
C PHE A 330 -7.17 31.14 -2.99
N ARG A 331 -7.74 30.92 -4.18
CA ARG A 331 -9.08 30.35 -4.34
C ARG A 331 -9.00 28.83 -4.61
N TYR A 332 -9.25 28.05 -3.56
CA TYR A 332 -9.42 26.60 -3.63
C TYR A 332 -10.89 26.22 -3.83
N ASP A 333 -11.16 24.98 -4.26
CA ASP A 333 -12.50 24.48 -4.56
C ASP A 333 -13.16 23.76 -3.37
N GLY A 334 -12.36 23.33 -2.39
CA GLY A 334 -12.85 22.65 -1.20
C GLY A 334 -11.79 22.40 -0.13
N TYR A 335 -12.17 21.66 0.91
CA TYR A 335 -11.33 21.34 2.06
C TYR A 335 -10.87 19.88 2.12
N PHE A 336 -9.63 19.66 2.56
CA PHE A 336 -9.23 18.44 3.27
C PHE A 336 -9.83 18.46 4.68
N VAL A 337 -10.22 17.30 5.19
CA VAL A 337 -10.86 17.20 6.52
C VAL A 337 -10.24 16.12 7.38
N HIS A 338 -10.08 16.44 8.67
CA HIS A 338 -9.68 15.57 9.76
C HIS A 338 -10.75 15.60 10.88
N PRO A 339 -10.72 14.71 11.89
CA PRO A 339 -11.80 14.58 12.88
C PRO A 339 -12.20 15.89 13.61
N GLY A 340 -11.28 16.84 13.71
CA GLY A 340 -11.50 18.14 14.36
C GLY A 340 -12.33 19.14 13.56
N ASN A 341 -12.56 18.94 12.25
CA ASN A 341 -13.30 19.90 11.42
C ASN A 341 -14.81 19.66 11.37
N LYS A 342 -15.35 18.76 12.21
CA LYS A 342 -16.75 18.33 12.12
C LYS A 342 -17.74 19.49 12.21
N GLU A 343 -17.48 20.47 13.07
CA GLU A 343 -18.34 21.65 13.24
C GLU A 343 -18.40 22.51 11.97
N GLN A 344 -17.24 22.75 11.34
CA GLN A 344 -17.14 23.49 10.10
C GLN A 344 -17.83 22.73 8.96
N ILE A 345 -17.56 21.44 8.80
CA ILE A 345 -18.03 20.64 7.67
C ILE A 345 -19.53 20.33 7.73
N ASP A 346 -20.12 20.22 8.93
CA ASP A 346 -21.56 20.09 9.12
C ASP A 346 -22.34 21.39 8.81
N ASN A 347 -21.72 22.57 8.99
CA ASN A 347 -22.41 23.88 8.92
C ASN A 347 -22.04 24.75 7.70
N GLU A 348 -20.80 24.72 7.21
CA GLU A 348 -20.34 25.48 6.03
C GLU A 348 -20.76 24.80 4.73
N ASN A 349 -21.06 25.59 3.68
CA ASN A 349 -21.42 25.06 2.36
C ASN A 349 -20.21 24.97 1.41
N VAL A 350 -19.15 24.28 1.84
CA VAL A 350 -17.89 24.09 1.09
C VAL A 350 -17.67 22.59 0.76
N PRO A 351 -17.31 22.22 -0.48
CA PRO A 351 -16.94 20.84 -0.84
C PRO A 351 -15.79 20.30 0.01
N PHE A 352 -15.74 18.98 0.22
CA PHE A 352 -14.72 18.39 1.10
C PHE A 352 -14.34 16.95 0.73
N ILE A 353 -13.10 16.58 1.07
CA ILE A 353 -12.55 15.23 0.92
C ILE A 353 -11.83 14.79 2.20
N LEU A 354 -12.12 13.57 2.66
CA LEU A 354 -11.44 12.91 3.78
C LEU A 354 -10.42 11.93 3.21
N LYS A 355 -9.15 12.07 3.61
CA LYS A 355 -8.13 11.07 3.26
C LYS A 355 -8.28 9.82 4.14
N SER A 356 -8.32 8.66 3.50
CA SER A 356 -8.24 7.34 4.14
C SER A 356 -6.82 7.02 4.63
N GLY A 357 -5.80 7.63 4.03
CA GLY A 357 -4.40 7.50 4.45
C GLY A 357 -3.67 6.32 3.80
N ASN A 358 -2.78 5.68 4.55
CA ASN A 358 -2.01 4.52 4.11
C ASN A 358 -2.41 3.23 4.88
N LEU A 359 -1.95 2.07 4.42
CA LEU A 359 -2.30 0.79 5.03
C LEU A 359 -1.62 0.51 6.39
N SER A 360 -0.51 1.17 6.71
CA SER A 360 0.07 1.13 8.07
C SER A 360 -0.83 1.84 9.08
N ASP A 361 -1.45 2.95 8.66
CA ASP A 361 -2.48 3.69 9.40
C ASP A 361 -3.89 3.06 9.28
N ASN A 362 -3.96 1.78 8.89
CA ASN A 362 -5.13 0.91 8.96
C ASN A 362 -6.34 1.25 8.08
N LEU A 363 -6.31 2.35 7.31
CA LEU A 363 -7.41 2.78 6.42
C LEU A 363 -8.77 2.76 7.14
N THR A 364 -8.84 3.32 8.36
CA THR A 364 -10.05 3.31 9.21
C THR A 364 -11.13 4.28 8.74
N SER A 365 -10.77 5.24 7.88
CA SER A 365 -11.62 6.31 7.39
C SER A 365 -12.08 6.08 5.94
N SER A 366 -13.31 6.48 5.61
CA SER A 366 -13.93 6.31 4.29
C SER A 366 -14.93 7.43 3.98
N MET A 367 -15.41 7.52 2.74
CA MET A 367 -16.48 8.43 2.35
C MET A 367 -17.65 7.65 1.73
N VAL A 368 -18.88 8.08 2.03
CA VAL A 368 -20.11 7.56 1.43
C VAL A 368 -20.73 8.65 0.56
N LEU A 369 -20.84 8.37 -0.75
CA LEU A 369 -21.44 9.26 -1.74
C LEU A 369 -22.90 8.87 -2.00
N PHE A 370 -23.76 9.86 -2.27
CA PHE A 370 -25.17 9.70 -2.52
C PHE A 370 -25.46 10.08 -3.98
N ILE A 371 -25.48 9.07 -4.85
CA ILE A 371 -25.63 9.23 -6.30
C ILE A 371 -27.04 8.77 -6.69
N GLU A 372 -27.70 9.51 -7.57
CA GLU A 372 -29.07 9.28 -8.03
C GLU A 372 -29.21 7.88 -8.67
N LYS A 373 -30.35 7.20 -8.48
CA LYS A 373 -30.49 5.79 -8.89
C LYS A 373 -30.42 5.54 -10.39
N ASP A 374 -30.80 6.50 -11.20
CA ASP A 374 -30.70 6.48 -12.65
C ASP A 374 -29.26 6.70 -13.16
N ARG A 375 -28.41 7.34 -12.36
CA ARG A 375 -27.00 7.55 -12.68
C ARG A 375 -26.12 6.33 -12.37
N PRO A 376 -25.11 6.03 -13.20
CA PRO A 376 -24.10 5.02 -12.94
C PRO A 376 -22.98 5.57 -12.04
N LEU A 377 -22.34 4.70 -11.25
CA LEU A 377 -21.07 5.03 -10.60
C LEU A 377 -19.99 5.20 -11.68
N SER A 378 -19.32 6.35 -11.64
CA SER A 378 -18.36 6.83 -12.63
C SER A 378 -17.50 7.94 -12.01
N ASN A 379 -16.32 8.23 -12.56
CA ASN A 379 -15.48 9.33 -12.07
C ASN A 379 -16.23 10.68 -12.06
N GLU A 380 -17.01 10.97 -13.11
CA GLU A 380 -17.88 12.14 -13.18
C GLU A 380 -18.88 12.19 -12.02
N SER A 381 -19.64 11.12 -11.77
CA SER A 381 -20.62 11.05 -10.68
C SER A 381 -20.00 11.16 -9.27
N ILE A 382 -18.75 10.72 -9.11
CA ILE A 382 -18.01 10.82 -7.84
C ILE A 382 -17.69 12.29 -7.55
N TRP A 383 -17.14 13.01 -8.53
CA TRP A 383 -16.84 14.43 -8.37
C TRP A 383 -18.10 15.30 -8.32
N ASP A 384 -19.14 14.98 -9.09
CA ASP A 384 -20.44 15.66 -8.96
C ASP A 384 -21.04 15.48 -7.55
N ALA A 385 -20.95 14.28 -6.96
CA ALA A 385 -21.40 14.06 -5.58
C ALA A 385 -20.54 14.83 -4.55
N ILE A 386 -19.21 14.82 -4.68
CA ILE A 386 -18.29 15.56 -3.77
C ILE A 386 -18.53 17.07 -3.87
N MET A 387 -18.54 17.63 -5.08
CA MET A 387 -18.63 19.08 -5.32
C MET A 387 -20.01 19.67 -5.02
N ASN A 388 -21.08 18.87 -5.09
CA ASN A 388 -22.40 19.25 -4.60
C ASN A 388 -22.67 18.83 -3.14
N ARG A 389 -21.63 18.43 -2.39
CA ARG A 389 -21.72 17.95 -0.98
C ARG A 389 -22.72 16.80 -0.74
N ARG A 390 -23.04 16.00 -1.76
CA ARG A 390 -23.84 14.75 -1.66
C ARG A 390 -23.01 13.60 -1.10
N ALA A 391 -22.29 13.88 -0.01
CA ALA A 391 -21.23 13.07 0.56
C ALA A 391 -21.22 13.14 2.09
N VAL A 392 -20.85 12.04 2.74
CA VAL A 392 -20.61 11.96 4.18
C VAL A 392 -19.24 11.33 4.41
N ALA A 393 -18.37 12.01 5.15
CA ALA A 393 -17.12 11.46 5.65
C ALA A 393 -17.41 10.60 6.88
N VAL A 394 -16.91 9.37 6.89
CA VAL A 394 -17.05 8.39 7.98
C VAL A 394 -15.65 8.08 8.50
N LEU A 395 -15.36 8.54 9.70
CA LEU A 395 -14.06 8.40 10.36
C LEU A 395 -14.06 7.20 11.32
N GLU A 396 -12.92 6.96 11.96
CA GLU A 396 -12.78 5.94 13.01
C GLU A 396 -13.91 6.04 14.06
N LYS A 397 -14.32 4.89 14.60
CA LYS A 397 -15.43 4.76 15.58
C LYS A 397 -16.80 5.26 15.05
N ALA A 398 -16.98 5.29 13.72
CA ALA A 398 -18.19 5.77 13.03
C ALA A 398 -18.57 7.23 13.35
N ASN A 399 -17.60 8.08 13.69
CA ASN A 399 -17.82 9.53 13.68
C ASN A 399 -18.14 9.97 12.24
N MET A 400 -19.17 10.80 12.03
CA MET A 400 -19.61 11.22 10.70
C MET A 400 -19.63 12.74 10.57
N MET A 401 -19.17 13.29 9.45
CA MET A 401 -19.30 14.71 9.12
C MET A 401 -19.78 14.93 7.67
N GLY A 402 -20.53 16.01 7.45
CA GLY A 402 -21.18 16.34 6.18
C GLY A 402 -22.61 16.84 6.38
N PRO A 403 -23.32 17.26 5.30
CA PRO A 403 -24.61 17.90 5.45
C PRO A 403 -25.64 17.05 6.19
N ALA A 404 -26.39 17.69 7.07
CA ALA A 404 -27.36 17.04 7.96
C ALA A 404 -28.43 16.21 7.22
N GLU A 405 -28.72 16.50 5.94
CA GLU A 405 -29.64 15.72 5.13
C GLU A 405 -29.13 14.28 4.90
N TYR A 406 -27.94 14.14 4.30
CA TYR A 406 -27.29 12.85 4.04
C TYR A 406 -26.79 12.20 5.34
N ARG A 407 -26.16 12.99 6.23
CA ARG A 407 -25.53 12.49 7.46
C ARG A 407 -26.52 11.87 8.44
N ASN A 408 -27.70 12.48 8.61
CA ASN A 408 -28.69 11.94 9.55
C ASN A 408 -29.39 10.68 9.00
N VAL A 409 -29.52 10.54 7.69
CA VAL A 409 -30.00 9.28 7.07
C VAL A 409 -28.98 8.16 7.28
N LEU A 410 -27.69 8.40 7.00
CA LEU A 410 -26.65 7.40 7.24
C LEU A 410 -26.54 7.02 8.72
N GLY A 411 -26.69 8.00 9.63
CA GLY A 411 -26.74 7.77 11.07
C GLY A 411 -27.92 6.88 11.51
N LEU A 412 -29.12 7.08 10.95
CA LEU A 412 -30.26 6.20 11.23
C LEU A 412 -30.01 4.76 10.71
N LEU A 413 -29.45 4.62 9.52
CA LEU A 413 -29.12 3.30 8.95
C LEU A 413 -27.98 2.61 9.71
N TYR A 414 -27.07 3.35 10.34
CA TYR A 414 -26.04 2.78 11.22
C TYR A 414 -26.62 2.20 12.51
N LEU A 415 -27.70 2.79 13.05
CA LEU A 415 -28.44 2.23 14.18
C LEU A 415 -29.20 0.93 13.79
N ASP A 416 -29.62 0.79 12.53
CA ASP A 416 -30.15 -0.47 11.95
C ASP A 416 -29.04 -1.23 11.20
N ARG A 417 -28.03 -1.67 11.96
CA ARG A 417 -26.82 -2.39 11.48
C ARG A 417 -27.11 -3.39 10.37
N ILE A 418 -28.17 -4.19 10.52
CA ILE A 418 -28.53 -5.30 9.62
C ILE A 418 -28.76 -4.79 8.20
N TYR A 419 -29.39 -3.62 8.03
CA TYR A 419 -29.59 -3.01 6.72
C TYR A 419 -28.25 -2.71 6.03
N LEU A 420 -27.25 -2.19 6.75
CA LEU A 420 -25.93 -1.88 6.19
C LEU A 420 -25.05 -3.12 5.98
N GLU A 421 -25.15 -4.13 6.85
CA GLU A 421 -24.47 -5.43 6.65
C GLU A 421 -25.00 -6.16 5.41
N GLU A 422 -26.29 -6.04 5.12
CA GLU A 422 -26.89 -6.53 3.89
C GLU A 422 -26.52 -5.68 2.66
N TYR A 423 -26.57 -4.34 2.77
CA TYR A 423 -26.34 -3.40 1.67
C TYR A 423 -24.88 -3.41 1.20
N PHE A 424 -23.92 -3.35 2.13
CA PHE A 424 -22.48 -3.40 1.83
C PHE A 424 -21.90 -4.83 1.83
N GLY A 425 -22.73 -5.84 2.11
CA GLY A 425 -22.33 -7.25 2.05
C GLY A 425 -21.29 -7.66 3.09
N ASP A 426 -21.35 -7.09 4.29
CA ASP A 426 -20.44 -7.40 5.42
C ASP A 426 -20.61 -8.86 5.89
N ASN A 427 -21.80 -9.42 5.68
CA ASN A 427 -22.17 -10.82 6.00
C ASN A 427 -21.46 -11.89 5.14
N LEU A 428 -20.59 -11.52 4.20
CA LEU A 428 -19.77 -12.46 3.41
C LEU A 428 -18.41 -11.83 3.12
N ASP A 429 -17.35 -12.41 3.70
CA ASP A 429 -15.97 -12.08 3.33
C ASP A 429 -15.51 -12.95 2.15
N ILE A 430 -14.76 -12.34 1.23
CA ILE A 430 -13.98 -13.02 0.19
C ILE A 430 -12.62 -12.34 0.06
N THR A 431 -11.54 -13.12 0.16
CA THR A 431 -10.15 -12.66 0.01
C THR A 431 -9.45 -13.48 -1.07
N ALA A 432 -8.54 -12.82 -1.80
CA ALA A 432 -7.75 -13.42 -2.86
C ALA A 432 -6.26 -13.06 -2.65
N GLU A 433 -5.39 -14.06 -2.71
CA GLU A 433 -3.93 -13.94 -2.61
C GLU A 433 -3.27 -14.88 -3.63
N VAL A 434 -2.02 -14.63 -3.99
CA VAL A 434 -1.28 -15.45 -4.96
C VAL A 434 0.02 -15.97 -4.35
N ASP A 435 0.19 -17.29 -4.34
CA ASP A 435 1.40 -17.98 -3.89
C ASP A 435 2.03 -18.75 -5.05
N GLY A 436 3.22 -18.34 -5.47
CA GLY A 436 3.83 -18.75 -6.73
C GLY A 436 2.91 -18.44 -7.91
N TYR A 437 2.40 -19.48 -8.60
CA TYR A 437 1.35 -19.36 -9.61
C TYR A 437 0.02 -19.99 -9.15
N ASN A 438 -0.31 -19.94 -7.85
CA ASN A 438 -1.59 -20.40 -7.32
C ASN A 438 -2.38 -19.22 -6.77
N LEU A 439 -3.55 -18.95 -7.36
CA LEU A 439 -4.57 -18.12 -6.73
C LEU A 439 -5.20 -18.89 -5.58
N ILE A 440 -5.13 -18.34 -4.38
CA ILE A 440 -5.80 -18.83 -3.19
C ILE A 440 -7.00 -17.92 -2.92
N VAL A 441 -8.21 -18.47 -2.94
CA VAL A 441 -9.45 -17.76 -2.62
C VAL A 441 -9.99 -18.30 -1.31
N THR A 442 -10.11 -17.45 -0.30
CA THR A 442 -10.73 -17.79 0.99
C THR A 442 -12.07 -17.07 1.11
N MET A 443 -13.12 -17.81 1.47
CA MET A 443 -14.50 -17.33 1.57
C MET A 443 -15.08 -17.64 2.94
N ARG A 444 -15.76 -16.69 3.58
CA ARG A 444 -16.29 -16.86 4.94
C ARG A 444 -17.68 -16.26 5.10
N ASN A 445 -18.65 -17.11 5.41
CA ASN A 445 -20.05 -16.71 5.56
C ASN A 445 -20.34 -16.29 7.00
N TYR A 446 -20.64 -15.00 7.17
CA TYR A 446 -21.05 -14.38 8.42
C TYR A 446 -22.54 -14.03 8.46
N SER A 447 -23.37 -14.48 7.51
CA SER A 447 -24.83 -14.37 7.64
C SER A 447 -25.40 -15.38 8.64
N SER A 448 -26.70 -15.30 8.94
CA SER A 448 -27.45 -16.30 9.73
C SER A 448 -27.99 -17.48 8.92
N LEU A 449 -27.73 -17.53 7.60
CA LEU A 449 -28.21 -18.58 6.69
C LEU A 449 -27.06 -19.20 5.87
N PRO A 450 -27.19 -20.42 5.33
CA PRO A 450 -26.22 -20.95 4.38
C PRO A 450 -26.30 -20.17 3.05
N VAL A 451 -25.18 -19.64 2.59
CA VAL A 451 -25.08 -18.95 1.29
C VAL A 451 -24.66 -19.96 0.22
N THR A 452 -25.36 -20.02 -0.91
CA THR A 452 -24.98 -20.89 -2.04
C THR A 452 -24.92 -20.08 -3.33
N GLY A 453 -23.89 -20.29 -4.14
CA GLY A 453 -23.62 -19.52 -5.35
C GLY A 453 -22.49 -20.09 -6.20
N ASN A 454 -22.10 -19.35 -7.23
CA ASN A 454 -21.06 -19.73 -8.18
C ASN A 454 -19.85 -18.79 -8.03
N LEU A 455 -18.64 -19.36 -7.98
CA LEU A 455 -17.38 -18.62 -7.95
C LEU A 455 -16.75 -18.59 -9.34
N GLU A 456 -16.50 -17.41 -9.87
CA GLU A 456 -15.91 -17.14 -11.18
C GLU A 456 -14.56 -16.40 -11.01
N ILE A 457 -13.56 -16.83 -11.77
CA ILE A 457 -12.21 -16.24 -11.80
C ILE A 457 -12.01 -15.58 -13.16
N VAL A 458 -11.83 -14.26 -13.15
CA VAL A 458 -11.54 -13.46 -14.34
C VAL A 458 -10.10 -13.01 -14.28
N THR A 459 -9.37 -13.17 -15.38
CA THR A 459 -7.94 -12.84 -15.50
C THR A 459 -7.71 -12.01 -16.74
N SER A 460 -6.60 -11.26 -16.75
CA SER A 460 -6.03 -10.72 -17.98
C SER A 460 -5.93 -11.79 -19.07
N ASP A 461 -6.00 -11.38 -20.34
CA ASP A 461 -5.77 -12.24 -21.51
C ASP A 461 -4.37 -12.92 -21.47
N ARG A 462 -3.41 -12.24 -20.85
CA ARG A 462 -2.05 -12.69 -20.51
C ARG A 462 -1.96 -13.87 -19.54
N LEU A 463 -3.05 -14.29 -18.88
CA LEU A 463 -3.06 -15.39 -17.92
C LEU A 463 -4.17 -16.41 -18.21
N GLU A 464 -3.87 -17.69 -17.99
CA GLU A 464 -4.88 -18.74 -17.91
C GLU A 464 -5.11 -19.22 -16.46
N ALA A 465 -6.31 -19.01 -15.91
CA ALA A 465 -6.73 -19.68 -14.68
C ALA A 465 -7.38 -21.05 -14.98
N GLY A 466 -7.02 -22.07 -14.21
CA GLY A 466 -7.63 -23.40 -14.25
C GLY A 466 -8.92 -23.49 -13.42
N ASN A 467 -9.95 -24.20 -13.89
CA ASN A 467 -11.26 -24.28 -13.24
C ASN A 467 -11.89 -22.89 -12.96
N ARG A 468 -11.92 -22.01 -13.98
CA ARG A 468 -12.38 -20.62 -13.88
C ARG A 468 -13.78 -20.45 -13.29
N LEU A 469 -14.65 -21.45 -13.42
CA LEU A 469 -15.97 -21.49 -12.78
C LEU A 469 -16.06 -22.67 -11.82
N LYS A 470 -16.49 -22.42 -10.59
CA LYS A 470 -16.88 -23.43 -9.61
C LYS A 470 -18.33 -23.19 -9.21
N GLU A 471 -19.23 -24.04 -9.72
CA GLU A 471 -20.66 -23.91 -9.50
C GLU A 471 -21.10 -24.50 -8.15
N ASN A 472 -22.26 -24.04 -7.65
CA ASN A 472 -22.96 -24.61 -6.49
C ASN A 472 -22.11 -24.70 -5.20
N ILE A 473 -21.18 -23.76 -5.00
CA ILE A 473 -20.45 -23.61 -3.75
C ILE A 473 -21.45 -23.20 -2.66
N SER A 474 -21.63 -24.09 -1.68
CA SER A 474 -22.42 -23.83 -0.48
C SER A 474 -21.50 -23.55 0.72
N LEU A 475 -21.69 -22.39 1.36
CA LEU A 475 -21.00 -21.92 2.56
C LEU A 475 -21.96 -21.96 3.75
N PRO A 476 -21.82 -22.93 4.68
CA PRO A 476 -22.65 -22.99 5.88
C PRO A 476 -22.46 -21.77 6.79
N VAL A 477 -23.42 -21.54 7.68
CA VAL A 477 -23.41 -20.45 8.68
C VAL A 477 -22.13 -20.48 9.52
N ASN A 478 -21.46 -19.33 9.66
CA ASN A 478 -20.20 -19.16 10.41
C ASN A 478 -19.09 -20.16 9.98
N LYS A 479 -19.05 -20.55 8.70
CA LYS A 479 -18.00 -21.41 8.13
C LYS A 479 -17.20 -20.70 7.04
N GLU A 480 -15.97 -21.20 6.90
CA GLU A 480 -14.96 -20.79 5.95
C GLU A 480 -14.74 -21.92 4.92
N ARG A 481 -14.39 -21.57 3.69
CA ARG A 481 -13.83 -22.49 2.69
C ARG A 481 -12.71 -21.80 1.94
N GLN A 482 -11.67 -22.57 1.60
CA GLN A 482 -10.57 -22.13 0.77
C GLN A 482 -10.56 -22.91 -0.55
N PHE A 483 -10.17 -22.25 -1.63
CA PHE A 483 -9.98 -22.83 -2.96
C PHE A 483 -8.62 -22.45 -3.51
N THR A 484 -7.86 -23.44 -3.96
CA THR A 484 -6.66 -23.22 -4.77
C THR A 484 -7.03 -23.31 -6.25
N ILE A 485 -6.59 -22.33 -7.04
CA ILE A 485 -6.76 -22.23 -8.49
C ILE A 485 -5.36 -22.06 -9.10
N PRO A 486 -4.88 -23.02 -9.92
CA PRO A 486 -3.62 -22.84 -10.62
C PRO A 486 -3.77 -21.77 -11.70
N LEU A 487 -2.78 -20.89 -11.78
CA LEU A 487 -2.58 -19.92 -12.84
C LEU A 487 -1.46 -20.41 -13.77
N GLN A 488 -1.57 -20.08 -15.05
CA GLN A 488 -0.52 -20.24 -16.05
C GLN A 488 -0.28 -18.88 -16.71
N PRO A 489 0.83 -18.18 -16.42
CA PRO A 489 1.19 -16.98 -17.15
C PRO A 489 1.66 -17.31 -18.57
N LEU A 490 1.23 -16.49 -19.53
CA LEU A 490 1.69 -16.55 -20.92
C LEU A 490 2.97 -15.70 -21.09
N ARG A 491 3.54 -15.66 -22.30
CA ARG A 491 4.75 -14.86 -22.60
C ARG A 491 4.52 -13.37 -22.38
N GLU A 492 3.32 -12.94 -22.69
CA GLU A 492 2.82 -11.57 -22.68
C GLU A 492 2.58 -11.07 -21.24
N ALA A 493 2.47 -11.99 -20.27
CA ALA A 493 2.44 -11.65 -18.84
C ALA A 493 3.80 -11.16 -18.31
N MET A 494 4.91 -11.53 -18.96
CA MET A 494 6.27 -11.30 -18.45
C MET A 494 6.63 -9.82 -18.41
N GLY A 495 7.21 -9.37 -17.30
CA GLY A 495 7.50 -7.96 -17.00
C GLY A 495 6.27 -7.14 -16.57
N ASN A 496 5.06 -7.68 -16.74
CA ASN A 496 3.80 -7.00 -16.46
C ASN A 496 3.23 -7.40 -15.10
N THR A 497 2.45 -6.48 -14.55
CA THR A 497 1.49 -6.75 -13.47
C THR A 497 0.19 -7.24 -14.10
N ASN A 498 -0.29 -8.41 -13.68
CA ASN A 498 -1.46 -9.07 -14.28
C ASN A 498 -2.58 -9.18 -13.22
N PRO A 499 -3.72 -8.48 -13.39
CA PRO A 499 -4.82 -8.54 -12.44
C PRO A 499 -5.56 -9.88 -12.47
N VAL A 500 -6.08 -10.29 -11.32
CA VAL A 500 -6.87 -11.51 -11.13
C VAL A 500 -8.09 -11.16 -10.27
N ALA A 501 -9.25 -11.03 -10.89
CA ALA A 501 -10.52 -10.78 -10.22
C ALA A 501 -11.24 -12.09 -9.86
N VAL A 502 -12.01 -12.02 -8.77
CA VAL A 502 -12.76 -13.14 -8.22
C VAL A 502 -14.16 -12.66 -7.89
N HIS A 503 -15.16 -13.24 -8.54
CA HIS A 503 -16.57 -12.88 -8.38
C HIS A 503 -17.36 -14.08 -7.83
N PHE A 504 -18.10 -13.86 -6.75
CA PHE A 504 -19.03 -14.85 -6.22
C PHE A 504 -20.47 -14.35 -6.40
N ARG A 505 -21.21 -15.00 -7.31
CA ARG A 505 -22.61 -14.69 -7.63
C ARG A 505 -23.55 -15.57 -6.81
N TYR A 506 -24.41 -14.96 -5.99
CA TYR A 506 -25.36 -15.64 -5.11
C TYR A 506 -26.72 -14.95 -5.09
N GLY A 507 -27.77 -15.67 -5.50
CA GLY A 507 -29.08 -15.05 -5.79
C GLY A 507 -28.93 -13.91 -6.81
N ASN A 508 -29.39 -12.71 -6.42
CA ASN A 508 -29.28 -11.49 -7.24
C ASN A 508 -28.09 -10.59 -6.81
N ARG A 509 -27.17 -11.06 -5.97
CA ARG A 509 -25.99 -10.29 -5.48
C ARG A 509 -24.69 -10.90 -6.00
N THR A 510 -23.67 -10.06 -6.13
CA THR A 510 -22.29 -10.48 -6.42
C THR A 510 -21.36 -9.85 -5.37
N LYS A 511 -20.57 -10.66 -4.65
CA LYS A 511 -19.43 -10.18 -3.86
C LYS A 511 -18.18 -10.40 -4.72
N SER A 512 -17.35 -9.37 -4.87
CA SER A 512 -16.13 -9.46 -5.71
C SER A 512 -14.90 -8.99 -4.92
N THR A 513 -13.73 -9.48 -5.31
CA THR A 513 -12.42 -9.00 -4.86
C THR A 513 -11.39 -9.17 -5.99
N VAL A 514 -10.17 -8.67 -5.80
CA VAL A 514 -9.08 -8.71 -6.78
C VAL A 514 -7.74 -8.91 -6.07
N THR A 515 -6.84 -9.59 -6.76
CA THR A 515 -5.42 -9.71 -6.43
C THR A 515 -4.59 -9.60 -7.72
N LEU A 516 -3.29 -9.88 -7.67
CA LEU A 516 -2.39 -9.78 -8.82
C LEU A 516 -1.40 -10.94 -8.88
N LEU A 517 -0.99 -11.29 -10.10
CA LEU A 517 0.24 -12.04 -10.37
C LEU A 517 1.24 -11.08 -11.04
N ASP A 518 2.20 -10.61 -10.25
CA ASP A 518 3.23 -9.67 -10.71
C ASP A 518 4.45 -10.43 -11.27
N MET A 519 4.73 -10.26 -12.56
CA MET A 519 5.74 -11.05 -13.25
C MET A 519 7.03 -10.26 -13.52
N PRO A 520 8.22 -10.84 -13.23
CA PRO A 520 9.47 -10.29 -13.74
C PRO A 520 9.56 -10.41 -15.27
N PRO A 521 10.49 -9.67 -15.92
CA PRO A 521 10.92 -9.99 -17.26
C PRO A 521 11.43 -11.45 -17.33
N ALA A 522 11.01 -12.21 -18.35
CA ALA A 522 11.45 -13.60 -18.53
C ALA A 522 12.97 -13.74 -18.68
N ILE A 523 13.61 -12.69 -19.22
CA ILE A 523 15.06 -12.59 -19.39
C ILE A 523 15.47 -11.25 -18.78
N SER A 524 16.37 -11.29 -17.79
CA SER A 524 16.99 -10.12 -17.18
C SER A 524 18.48 -10.11 -17.51
N VAL A 525 18.94 -8.96 -18.03
CA VAL A 525 20.31 -8.69 -18.48
C VAL A 525 20.61 -7.20 -18.28
N ASN A 526 21.89 -6.83 -18.20
CA ASN A 526 22.31 -5.43 -18.27
C ASN A 526 21.93 -4.88 -19.66
N GLN A 527 20.96 -3.95 -19.78
CA GLN A 527 20.51 -3.43 -21.08
C GLN A 527 21.54 -2.49 -21.74
N LEU A 528 22.45 -1.93 -20.94
CA LEU A 528 23.62 -1.18 -21.39
C LEU A 528 24.87 -1.78 -20.73
N LEU A 529 25.96 -1.94 -21.49
CA LEU A 529 27.19 -2.53 -20.97
C LEU A 529 28.44 -1.96 -21.65
N TYR A 530 29.54 -1.88 -20.89
CA TYR A 530 30.89 -1.62 -21.40
C TYR A 530 31.86 -2.72 -20.96
N GLY A 531 32.94 -2.90 -21.72
CA GLY A 531 34.01 -3.85 -21.40
C GLY A 531 35.20 -3.69 -22.35
N HIS A 532 36.27 -4.42 -22.10
CA HIS A 532 37.46 -4.40 -22.96
C HIS A 532 37.67 -5.73 -23.70
N SER A 533 38.14 -5.63 -24.94
CA SER A 533 38.60 -6.79 -25.73
C SER A 533 39.77 -7.48 -25.04
N PRO A 534 39.82 -8.83 -24.95
CA PRO A 534 39.14 -9.76 -25.87
C PRO A 534 37.87 -10.44 -25.34
N GLU A 535 37.47 -10.26 -24.09
CA GLU A 535 36.41 -11.04 -23.45
C GLU A 535 35.60 -10.20 -22.45
N VAL A 536 34.27 -10.17 -22.61
CA VAL A 536 33.36 -9.40 -21.73
C VAL A 536 32.44 -10.34 -20.96
N HIS A 537 32.35 -10.17 -19.64
CA HIS A 537 31.43 -10.91 -18.78
C HIS A 537 30.00 -10.39 -18.89
N PHE A 538 29.07 -11.28 -19.24
CA PHE A 538 27.66 -11.00 -19.51
C PHE A 538 26.77 -12.00 -18.76
N PRO A 539 26.29 -11.66 -17.55
CA PRO A 539 25.35 -12.50 -16.81
C PRO A 539 23.93 -12.42 -17.42
N VAL A 540 23.21 -13.53 -17.35
CA VAL A 540 21.80 -13.64 -17.77
C VAL A 540 21.00 -14.33 -16.68
N THR A 541 19.94 -13.71 -16.18
CA THR A 541 18.93 -14.39 -15.35
C THR A 541 17.69 -14.71 -16.16
N VAL A 542 17.14 -15.92 -16.01
CA VAL A 542 15.93 -16.37 -16.68
C VAL A 542 14.90 -16.82 -15.65
N HIS A 543 13.70 -16.24 -15.72
CA HIS A 543 12.54 -16.67 -14.93
C HIS A 543 11.73 -17.71 -15.73
N ASN A 544 11.54 -18.90 -15.17
CA ASN A 544 10.90 -20.01 -15.89
C ASN A 544 9.38 -20.05 -15.66
N PHE A 545 8.64 -19.42 -16.56
CA PHE A 545 7.18 -19.45 -16.58
C PHE A 545 6.57 -20.71 -17.22
N SER A 546 7.40 -21.68 -17.61
CA SER A 546 7.02 -22.86 -18.39
C SER A 546 7.32 -24.18 -17.68
N GLU A 547 6.77 -25.28 -18.20
CA GLU A 547 7.10 -26.64 -17.75
C GLU A 547 8.46 -27.15 -18.26
N ASN A 548 9.18 -26.38 -19.09
CA ASN A 548 10.46 -26.81 -19.65
C ASN A 548 11.55 -26.77 -18.56
N LYS A 549 12.14 -27.92 -18.24
CA LYS A 549 13.31 -28.02 -17.34
C LYS A 549 14.19 -29.21 -17.76
N PRO A 550 15.48 -29.01 -18.08
CA PRO A 550 16.18 -27.74 -18.32
C PRO A 550 15.77 -27.07 -19.65
N PHE A 551 16.23 -25.84 -19.89
CA PHE A 551 15.95 -25.06 -21.10
C PHE A 551 17.21 -24.41 -21.69
N PRO A 552 17.31 -24.23 -23.02
CA PRO A 552 18.46 -23.56 -23.65
C PRO A 552 18.36 -22.04 -23.52
N VAL A 553 19.51 -21.38 -23.34
CA VAL A 553 19.67 -19.92 -23.39
C VAL A 553 20.71 -19.60 -24.47
N GLU A 554 20.27 -18.89 -25.51
CA GLU A 554 21.07 -18.59 -26.69
C GLU A 554 21.44 -17.11 -26.78
N ILE A 555 22.74 -16.81 -26.79
CA ILE A 555 23.26 -15.48 -27.09
C ILE A 555 23.74 -15.42 -28.55
N SER A 556 23.31 -14.39 -29.27
CA SER A 556 23.91 -13.95 -30.54
C SER A 556 24.31 -12.48 -30.44
N VAL A 557 25.59 -12.17 -30.66
CA VAL A 557 26.09 -10.78 -30.69
C VAL A 557 26.20 -10.32 -32.15
N PHE A 558 25.71 -9.12 -32.43
CA PHE A 558 25.76 -8.46 -33.73
C PHE A 558 26.49 -7.13 -33.61
N ARG A 559 27.11 -6.63 -34.69
CA ARG A 559 27.58 -5.24 -34.69
C ARG A 559 26.41 -4.28 -34.86
N LYS A 560 26.51 -3.09 -34.27
CA LYS A 560 25.49 -2.04 -34.37
C LYS A 560 25.28 -1.55 -35.81
N ASP A 561 26.33 -1.58 -36.64
CA ASP A 561 26.29 -1.26 -38.07
C ASP A 561 25.69 -2.38 -38.95
N ASN A 562 25.60 -3.61 -38.45
CA ASN A 562 25.20 -4.77 -39.24
C ASN A 562 24.56 -5.88 -38.38
N THR A 563 23.25 -5.73 -38.15
CA THR A 563 22.42 -6.70 -37.42
C THR A 563 22.02 -7.94 -38.23
N ARG A 564 22.50 -8.10 -39.49
CA ARG A 564 22.16 -9.24 -40.36
C ARG A 564 23.01 -10.49 -40.12
N LYS A 565 24.20 -10.35 -39.52
CA LYS A 565 25.11 -11.48 -39.26
C LYS A 565 25.70 -11.37 -37.84
N ALA A 566 25.49 -12.41 -37.04
CA ALA A 566 26.12 -12.51 -35.74
C ALA A 566 27.65 -12.68 -35.87
N VAL A 567 28.40 -11.97 -35.03
CA VAL A 567 29.87 -12.08 -34.90
C VAL A 567 30.30 -13.09 -33.84
N PHE A 568 29.45 -13.32 -32.83
CA PHE A 568 29.65 -14.31 -31.76
C PHE A 568 28.31 -15.01 -31.50
N ARG A 569 28.36 -16.30 -31.17
CA ARG A 569 27.23 -17.09 -30.69
C ARG A 569 27.65 -18.06 -29.60
N GLN A 570 26.81 -18.21 -28.59
CA GLN A 570 26.96 -19.23 -27.55
C GLN A 570 25.58 -19.69 -27.10
N SER A 571 25.44 -20.97 -26.78
CA SER A 571 24.25 -21.54 -26.13
C SER A 571 24.68 -22.28 -24.87
N LYS A 572 23.88 -22.20 -23.81
CA LYS A 572 24.03 -22.96 -22.56
C LYS A 572 22.69 -23.53 -22.15
N MET A 573 22.69 -24.70 -21.51
CA MET A 573 21.52 -25.20 -20.81
C MET A 573 21.45 -24.56 -19.41
N CYS A 574 20.28 -24.09 -19.04
CA CYS A 574 19.98 -23.49 -17.74
C CYS A 574 18.81 -24.26 -17.10
N GLU A 575 18.74 -24.27 -15.77
CA GLU A 575 17.80 -25.09 -15.03
C GLU A 575 17.17 -24.32 -13.87
N ALA A 576 15.84 -24.18 -13.91
CA ALA A 576 14.99 -23.66 -12.84
C ALA A 576 13.65 -24.41 -12.89
N ALA A 577 12.97 -24.65 -11.76
CA ALA A 577 11.58 -25.11 -11.79
C ALA A 577 10.64 -24.00 -12.29
N LYS A 578 9.39 -24.38 -12.57
CA LYS A 578 8.33 -23.43 -12.90
C LYS A 578 8.13 -22.44 -11.75
N ALA A 579 7.97 -21.16 -12.06
CA ALA A 579 7.95 -20.02 -11.13
C ALA A 579 9.28 -19.73 -10.38
N GLU A 580 10.34 -20.51 -10.59
CA GLU A 580 11.69 -20.18 -10.13
C GLU A 580 12.49 -19.41 -11.21
N PHE A 581 13.70 -19.00 -10.87
CA PHE A 581 14.66 -18.41 -11.81
C PHE A 581 16.08 -18.94 -11.58
N ALA A 582 16.91 -18.87 -12.62
CA ALA A 582 18.32 -19.23 -12.55
C ALA A 582 19.19 -18.21 -13.32
N THR A 583 20.43 -18.04 -12.87
CA THR A 583 21.45 -17.21 -13.55
C THR A 583 22.43 -18.11 -14.30
N CYS A 584 22.81 -17.67 -15.50
CA CYS A 584 23.73 -18.33 -16.41
C CYS A 584 24.69 -17.29 -17.01
N ASP A 585 25.97 -17.38 -16.67
CA ASP A 585 26.98 -16.42 -17.11
C ASP A 585 27.53 -16.72 -18.51
N PHE A 586 27.88 -15.70 -19.27
CA PHE A 586 28.48 -15.84 -20.61
C PHE A 586 29.73 -14.97 -20.75
N ASN A 587 30.72 -15.47 -21.49
CA ASN A 587 31.99 -14.80 -21.73
C ASN A 587 32.08 -14.46 -23.22
N LEU A 588 31.72 -13.23 -23.58
CA LEU A 588 31.56 -12.78 -24.95
C LEU A 588 32.93 -12.43 -25.54
N ARG A 589 33.47 -13.30 -26.40
CA ARG A 589 34.75 -13.08 -27.07
C ARG A 589 34.60 -12.14 -28.25
N LEU A 590 34.99 -10.88 -28.05
CA LEU A 590 34.73 -9.76 -28.95
C LEU A 590 35.98 -8.88 -29.09
N GLY A 591 36.24 -8.43 -30.32
CA GLY A 591 37.18 -7.33 -30.56
C GLY A 591 36.51 -5.96 -30.32
N PRO A 592 37.27 -4.86 -30.30
CA PRO A 592 36.74 -3.53 -30.05
C PRO A 592 35.68 -3.09 -31.08
N GLY A 593 34.66 -2.35 -30.63
CA GLY A 593 33.58 -1.82 -31.46
C GLY A 593 32.21 -1.82 -30.78
N ASP A 594 31.19 -1.47 -31.55
CA ASP A 594 29.81 -1.28 -31.07
C ASP A 594 28.93 -2.49 -31.43
N TYR A 595 28.21 -3.02 -30.44
CA TYR A 595 27.46 -4.25 -30.56
C TYR A 595 26.04 -4.15 -29.97
N ILE A 596 25.18 -5.05 -30.47
CA ILE A 596 23.90 -5.42 -29.87
C ILE A 596 23.98 -6.90 -29.52
N VAL A 597 23.73 -7.24 -28.25
CA VAL A 597 23.64 -8.61 -27.75
C VAL A 597 22.17 -9.02 -27.76
N ARG A 598 21.82 -10.15 -28.39
CA ARG A 598 20.48 -10.75 -28.31
C ARG A 598 20.53 -12.02 -27.49
N THR A 599 19.74 -12.07 -26.42
CA THR A 599 19.55 -13.25 -25.57
C THR A 599 18.16 -13.83 -25.83
N ASN A 600 18.08 -15.13 -26.12
CA ASN A 600 16.84 -15.81 -26.49
C ASN A 600 16.64 -17.08 -25.65
N THR A 601 15.47 -17.25 -25.06
CA THR A 601 15.05 -18.47 -24.34
C THR A 601 13.55 -18.49 -24.09
N LEU A 602 12.94 -19.65 -23.90
CA LEU A 602 11.49 -19.86 -23.67
C LEU A 602 10.54 -19.23 -24.73
N GLY A 603 11.10 -18.83 -25.89
CA GLY A 603 10.41 -18.08 -26.94
C GLY A 603 10.29 -16.57 -26.67
N MET A 604 11.09 -16.04 -25.76
CA MET A 604 11.29 -14.62 -25.47
C MET A 604 12.67 -14.16 -25.96
N THR A 605 12.81 -12.86 -26.20
CA THR A 605 14.08 -12.22 -26.57
C THR A 605 14.30 -10.97 -25.71
N ALA A 606 15.54 -10.73 -25.29
CA ALA A 606 16.00 -9.46 -24.74
C ALA A 606 17.21 -8.94 -25.55
N GLU A 607 17.34 -7.63 -25.67
CA GLU A 607 18.50 -6.97 -26.31
C GLU A 607 19.28 -6.12 -25.30
N SER A 608 20.60 -6.08 -25.46
CA SER A 608 21.51 -5.19 -24.73
C SER A 608 22.42 -4.43 -25.69
N GLN A 609 22.62 -3.14 -25.45
CA GLN A 609 23.64 -2.35 -26.13
C GLN A 609 24.99 -2.54 -25.44
N LEU A 610 26.03 -2.93 -26.20
CA LEU A 610 27.36 -3.25 -25.67
C LEU A 610 28.44 -2.46 -26.41
N GLY A 611 29.23 -1.67 -25.68
CA GLY A 611 30.49 -1.10 -26.17
C GLY A 611 31.68 -1.97 -25.78
N VAL A 612 32.60 -2.23 -26.71
CA VAL A 612 33.86 -2.94 -26.42
C VAL A 612 35.04 -2.04 -26.73
N GLY A 613 35.78 -1.63 -25.70
CA GLY A 613 37.01 -0.87 -25.79
C GLY A 613 38.25 -1.73 -26.09
N ARG A 614 39.39 -1.04 -26.22
CA ARG A 614 40.71 -1.67 -26.27
C ARG A 614 41.30 -1.70 -24.86
N ALA A 615 41.88 -2.84 -24.47
CA ALA A 615 42.72 -2.93 -23.28
C ALA A 615 43.94 -1.99 -23.40
N GLN A 616 43.84 -0.80 -22.80
CA GLN A 616 44.80 0.31 -22.90
C GLN A 616 44.77 1.17 -21.64
N GLY A 617 45.83 1.96 -21.45
CA GLY A 617 46.03 2.81 -20.28
C GLY A 617 46.50 2.02 -19.05
N LYS A 618 46.58 2.67 -17.89
CA LYS A 618 46.91 2.02 -16.62
C LYS A 618 46.05 2.58 -15.50
N THR A 619 45.51 1.69 -14.69
CA THR A 619 44.81 2.01 -13.45
C THR A 619 45.10 0.97 -12.37
N PHE A 620 44.95 1.36 -11.11
CA PHE A 620 45.19 0.53 -9.94
C PHE A 620 44.16 0.84 -8.84
N VAL A 621 43.88 -0.14 -7.98
CA VAL A 621 43.02 -0.01 -6.80
C VAL A 621 43.71 -0.52 -5.54
N TYR A 622 43.49 0.17 -4.43
CA TYR A 622 44.02 -0.19 -3.12
C TYR A 622 43.10 0.20 -1.97
N GLU A 623 43.20 -0.56 -0.88
CA GLU A 623 42.52 -0.27 0.39
C GLU A 623 43.28 0.81 1.17
N ILE A 624 42.53 1.72 1.78
CA ILE A 624 43.05 2.77 2.67
C ILE A 624 41.94 3.17 3.65
N ASP A 625 42.25 3.15 4.95
CA ASP A 625 41.41 3.80 5.96
C ASP A 625 41.74 5.31 5.95
N LEU A 626 40.81 6.13 5.46
CA LEU A 626 41.02 7.58 5.32
C LEU A 626 40.76 8.37 6.59
N ASN A 627 39.85 7.90 7.44
CA ASN A 627 39.29 8.66 8.57
C ASN A 627 39.71 8.08 9.94
N SER A 628 40.42 6.95 9.94
CA SER A 628 40.83 6.15 11.11
C SER A 628 39.68 5.53 11.90
N ASP A 629 38.58 5.16 11.25
CA ASP A 629 37.44 4.46 11.88
C ASP A 629 37.53 2.91 11.82
N GLY A 630 38.49 2.36 11.08
CA GLY A 630 38.72 0.92 10.93
C GLY A 630 37.97 0.27 9.76
N ILE A 631 37.18 1.03 8.98
CA ILE A 631 36.50 0.57 7.76
C ILE A 631 37.30 1.05 6.55
N PRO A 632 37.93 0.16 5.74
CA PRO A 632 38.74 0.61 4.62
C PRO A 632 37.87 1.15 3.46
N GLU A 633 38.25 2.34 2.96
CA GLU A 633 37.87 2.81 1.63
C GLU A 633 38.69 2.14 0.52
N TYR A 634 38.12 2.15 -0.69
CA TYR A 634 38.80 1.67 -1.89
C TYR A 634 39.13 2.85 -2.80
N ARG A 635 40.41 3.11 -3.03
CA ARG A 635 40.88 4.13 -3.98
C ARG A 635 41.09 3.51 -5.34
N MET A 636 40.40 3.98 -6.37
CA MET A 636 40.64 3.59 -7.77
C MET A 636 41.24 4.79 -8.49
N GLU A 637 42.40 4.64 -9.13
CA GLU A 637 43.13 5.79 -9.70
C GLU A 637 43.74 5.48 -11.08
N ASN A 638 43.65 6.45 -11.99
CA ASN A 638 44.25 6.44 -13.33
C ASN A 638 44.83 7.83 -13.66
N ASP A 639 45.29 8.08 -14.89
CA ASP A 639 45.89 9.38 -15.26
C ASP A 639 44.89 10.55 -15.26
N SER A 640 43.58 10.30 -15.40
CA SER A 640 42.53 11.32 -15.51
C SER A 640 41.81 11.62 -14.19
N VAL A 641 41.55 10.59 -13.37
CA VAL A 641 40.70 10.69 -12.17
C VAL A 641 41.26 9.94 -10.98
N ARG A 642 40.79 10.33 -9.79
CA ARG A 642 40.93 9.58 -8.54
C ARG A 642 39.55 9.41 -7.91
N ILE A 643 39.13 8.16 -7.76
CA ILE A 643 37.82 7.74 -7.26
C ILE A 643 37.99 7.14 -5.85
N THR A 644 37.06 7.43 -4.94
CA THR A 644 37.01 6.81 -3.62
C THR A 644 35.65 6.16 -3.40
N LEU A 645 35.65 4.87 -3.05
CA LEU A 645 34.46 4.12 -2.68
C LEU A 645 34.40 3.94 -1.16
N LEU A 646 33.24 4.23 -0.54
CA LEU A 646 32.97 3.78 0.83
C LEU A 646 32.31 2.40 0.80
N ARG A 647 32.69 1.55 1.75
CA ARG A 647 31.88 0.36 2.10
C ARG A 647 30.51 0.74 2.65
N THR A 648 30.38 1.91 3.27
CA THR A 648 29.13 2.42 3.86
C THR A 648 28.15 2.90 2.79
N GLY A 649 27.12 2.11 2.52
CA GLY A 649 26.15 2.31 1.43
C GLY A 649 26.63 1.87 0.05
N ALA A 650 27.84 1.28 -0.07
CA ALA A 650 28.52 1.00 -1.33
C ALA A 650 28.42 2.20 -2.31
N ARG A 651 29.04 3.33 -1.94
CA ARG A 651 28.87 4.62 -2.63
C ARG A 651 30.18 5.18 -3.17
N VAL A 652 30.12 5.90 -4.28
CA VAL A 652 31.26 6.66 -4.82
C VAL A 652 31.29 8.03 -4.13
N ILE A 653 32.12 8.22 -3.10
CA ILE A 653 32.09 9.45 -2.27
C ILE A 653 33.00 10.57 -2.78
N GLU A 654 34.03 10.23 -3.56
CA GLU A 654 34.87 11.20 -4.28
C GLU A 654 34.97 10.76 -5.74
N TYR A 655 34.77 11.71 -6.66
CA TYR A 655 35.10 11.60 -8.07
C TYR A 655 35.95 12.83 -8.43
N ILE A 656 37.27 12.72 -8.27
CA ILE A 656 38.19 13.85 -8.42
C ILE A 656 38.78 13.88 -9.83
N VAL A 657 38.52 14.96 -10.56
CA VAL A 657 39.03 15.24 -11.91
C VAL A 657 40.41 15.87 -11.80
N LYS A 658 41.47 15.13 -12.14
CA LYS A 658 42.87 15.54 -11.89
C LYS A 658 43.29 16.80 -12.64
N SER A 659 42.71 17.07 -13.81
CA SER A 659 43.01 18.27 -14.60
C SER A 659 42.46 19.58 -14.02
N ARG A 660 41.52 19.50 -13.07
CA ARG A 660 41.00 20.63 -12.29
C ARG A 660 41.42 20.59 -10.83
N ASN A 661 41.79 19.41 -10.32
CA ASN A 661 41.94 19.12 -8.88
C ASN A 661 40.65 19.46 -8.11
N ASP A 662 39.53 18.98 -8.64
CA ASP A 662 38.18 19.27 -8.14
C ASP A 662 37.30 18.01 -8.18
N ASN A 663 36.22 18.00 -7.37
CA ASN A 663 35.40 16.83 -7.07
C ASN A 663 33.95 17.05 -7.55
N VAL A 664 33.50 16.32 -8.58
CA VAL A 664 32.21 16.57 -9.25
C VAL A 664 30.96 16.03 -8.53
N LEU A 665 31.07 15.71 -7.25
CA LEU A 665 30.00 15.11 -6.45
C LEU A 665 29.93 15.77 -5.07
N PHE A 666 28.72 16.10 -4.60
CA PHE A 666 28.50 16.62 -3.24
C PHE A 666 29.13 15.71 -2.19
N ARG A 667 29.70 16.27 -1.11
CA ARG A 667 30.32 15.47 -0.05
C ARG A 667 30.29 16.11 1.32
N ILE A 668 29.67 15.44 2.30
CA ILE A 668 29.87 15.74 3.73
C ILE A 668 30.82 14.75 4.42
N TRP A 669 30.86 13.47 4.02
CA TRP A 669 31.70 12.45 4.68
C TRP A 669 33.22 12.80 4.68
N PRO A 670 33.97 12.56 5.78
CA PRO A 670 33.59 11.92 7.03
C PRO A 670 32.97 12.88 8.07
N GLN A 671 32.75 14.15 7.71
CA GLN A 671 32.00 15.06 8.55
C GLN A 671 30.54 14.58 8.66
N LYS A 672 29.87 15.06 9.71
CA LYS A 672 28.51 14.67 10.07
C LYS A 672 27.65 15.92 10.19
N ASN A 673 26.43 15.87 9.67
CA ASN A 673 25.50 16.99 9.81
C ASN A 673 25.18 17.24 11.30
N ASN A 674 24.77 18.47 11.63
CA ASN A 674 24.49 18.92 13.00
C ASN A 674 23.32 18.18 13.70
N ARG A 675 22.61 17.29 13.00
CA ARG A 675 21.55 16.44 13.55
C ARG A 675 21.93 14.95 13.57
N HIS A 676 23.20 14.60 13.36
CA HIS A 676 23.63 13.19 13.31
C HIS A 676 23.29 12.42 14.59
N ASP A 677 23.47 13.05 15.75
CA ASP A 677 23.21 12.45 17.07
C ASP A 677 21.73 12.55 17.50
N ALA A 678 20.83 12.92 16.58
CA ALA A 678 19.40 12.96 16.88
C ALA A 678 18.83 11.56 17.16
N PRO A 679 17.91 11.39 18.13
CA PRO A 679 17.26 10.11 18.39
C PRO A 679 16.65 9.52 17.10
N TYR A 680 16.99 8.26 16.82
CA TYR A 680 16.58 7.53 15.61
C TYR A 680 16.96 8.20 14.26
N ARG A 681 18.03 9.00 14.19
CA ARG A 681 18.47 9.73 12.97
C ARG A 681 18.47 8.90 11.69
N MET A 682 18.84 7.62 11.80
CA MET A 682 18.85 6.60 10.73
C MET A 682 17.49 6.27 10.10
N ARG A 683 16.38 6.85 10.60
CA ARG A 683 15.02 6.75 10.03
C ARG A 683 14.61 8.00 9.23
N GLY A 684 15.39 9.07 9.30
CA GLY A 684 15.27 10.27 8.46
C GLY A 684 16.29 10.24 7.31
N TYR A 685 16.11 11.12 6.31
CA TYR A 685 16.96 11.18 5.13
C TYR A 685 18.35 11.75 5.47
N TYR A 686 19.43 11.06 5.07
CA TYR A 686 20.81 11.42 5.40
C TYR A 686 21.73 11.28 4.17
N PRO A 687 21.98 12.35 3.40
CA PRO A 687 23.00 12.32 2.36
C PRO A 687 24.39 12.35 3.01
N TYR A 688 25.24 11.39 2.64
CA TYR A 688 26.68 11.47 2.90
C TYR A 688 27.40 12.23 1.76
N GLY A 689 26.74 12.36 0.62
CA GLY A 689 27.30 12.77 -0.64
C GLY A 689 27.71 11.59 -1.53
N GLY A 690 28.09 11.93 -2.76
CA GLY A 690 28.60 11.00 -3.75
C GLY A 690 27.57 10.50 -4.76
N PHE A 691 27.83 9.30 -5.28
CA PHE A 691 26.85 8.47 -5.97
C PHE A 691 26.19 7.53 -4.94
N GLU A 692 25.02 7.94 -4.45
CA GLU A 692 24.18 7.21 -3.49
C GLU A 692 23.15 6.30 -4.20
N ASP A 693 22.33 5.60 -3.41
CA ASP A 693 21.07 5.01 -3.89
C ASP A 693 19.91 5.63 -3.10
N PHE A 694 18.72 5.65 -3.70
CA PHE A 694 17.46 5.97 -3.04
C PHE A 694 16.53 4.74 -3.15
N LEU A 695 16.37 4.04 -2.04
CA LEU A 695 15.80 2.69 -1.91
C LEU A 695 15.14 2.60 -0.51
N GLY A 696 13.91 3.10 -0.39
CA GLY A 696 13.32 3.47 0.90
C GLY A 696 13.58 4.93 1.26
N GLN A 697 12.80 5.47 2.20
CA GLN A 697 13.14 6.74 2.87
C GLN A 697 12.85 6.64 4.38
N ALA A 698 13.86 6.62 5.27
CA ALA A 698 15.29 6.54 5.00
C ALA A 698 15.69 5.39 4.06
N SER A 699 16.81 5.52 3.36
CA SER A 699 17.26 4.54 2.38
C SER A 699 17.92 3.34 3.06
N MET A 700 17.57 2.13 2.62
CA MET A 700 17.88 0.86 3.27
C MET A 700 19.38 0.62 3.46
N GLU A 701 20.19 1.09 2.52
CA GLU A 701 21.63 0.91 2.47
C GLU A 701 22.46 1.98 3.18
N THR A 702 21.87 3.14 3.49
CA THR A 702 22.67 4.37 3.64
C THR A 702 23.68 4.29 4.80
N HIS A 703 23.36 3.55 5.85
CA HIS A 703 24.24 3.32 7.01
C HIS A 703 24.84 1.89 7.08
N ARG A 704 24.68 1.05 6.04
CA ARG A 704 25.16 -0.33 6.02
C ARG A 704 26.60 -0.41 5.51
N ILE A 705 27.48 -1.06 6.27
CA ILE A 705 28.80 -1.48 5.77
C ILE A 705 28.60 -2.73 4.89
N TYR A 706 28.97 -2.63 3.62
CA TYR A 706 28.98 -3.74 2.67
C TYR A 706 30.24 -4.60 2.82
N ASP A 707 30.16 -5.88 2.48
CA ASP A 707 31.34 -6.72 2.30
C ASP A 707 31.96 -6.42 0.93
N ALA A 708 33.26 -6.13 0.92
CA ALA A 708 33.95 -5.53 -0.23
C ALA A 708 35.18 -6.34 -0.63
N LYS A 709 35.46 -6.38 -1.94
CA LYS A 709 36.45 -7.27 -2.52
C LYS A 709 37.02 -6.69 -3.81
N ILE A 710 38.33 -6.53 -3.87
CA ILE A 710 39.03 -6.20 -5.13
C ILE A 710 39.00 -7.44 -6.03
N ILE A 711 38.32 -7.32 -7.17
CA ILE A 711 38.26 -8.36 -8.22
C ILE A 711 39.46 -8.24 -9.15
N GLN A 712 39.85 -7.02 -9.50
CA GLN A 712 41.03 -6.75 -10.32
C GLN A 712 41.78 -5.54 -9.75
N LYS A 713 43.02 -5.78 -9.29
CA LYS A 713 43.82 -4.80 -8.54
C LYS A 713 44.57 -3.78 -9.40
N GLU A 714 45.02 -4.17 -10.58
CA GLU A 714 45.65 -3.27 -11.55
C GLU A 714 45.45 -3.79 -12.97
N GLY A 715 45.56 -2.90 -13.96
CA GLY A 715 45.49 -3.25 -15.38
C GLY A 715 45.06 -2.09 -16.27
N ASP A 716 44.49 -2.44 -17.42
CA ASP A 716 43.73 -1.56 -18.32
C ASP A 716 42.32 -1.24 -17.82
N TYR A 717 41.86 -1.95 -16.78
CA TYR A 717 40.79 -1.55 -15.88
C TYR A 717 41.08 -2.11 -14.47
N VAL A 718 40.36 -1.61 -13.46
CA VAL A 718 40.30 -2.18 -12.11
C VAL A 718 38.86 -2.30 -11.64
N GLN A 719 38.61 -3.27 -10.76
CA GLN A 719 37.26 -3.64 -10.37
C GLN A 719 37.15 -3.98 -8.88
N VAL A 720 36.11 -3.44 -8.23
CA VAL A 720 35.73 -3.72 -6.85
C VAL A 720 34.28 -4.22 -6.83
N GLU A 721 34.05 -5.35 -6.17
CA GLU A 721 32.74 -5.88 -5.82
C GLU A 721 32.39 -5.41 -4.40
N MET A 722 31.15 -4.97 -4.19
CA MET A 722 30.58 -4.71 -2.87
C MET A 722 29.20 -5.35 -2.78
N GLU A 723 28.97 -6.21 -1.79
CA GLU A 723 27.71 -6.93 -1.61
C GLU A 723 27.21 -6.91 -0.16
N THR A 724 25.90 -7.06 0.01
CA THR A 724 25.27 -7.27 1.32
C THR A 724 23.91 -7.96 1.18
N ASP A 725 23.32 -8.33 2.31
CA ASP A 725 21.94 -8.83 2.40
C ASP A 725 21.20 -8.14 3.56
N TYR A 726 19.91 -7.85 3.33
CA TYR A 726 18.95 -7.44 4.34
C TYR A 726 17.78 -8.44 4.38
N TYR A 727 17.92 -9.43 5.25
CA TYR A 727 16.88 -10.44 5.55
C TYR A 727 16.41 -11.25 4.33
N GLY A 728 17.27 -11.45 3.33
CA GLY A 728 16.96 -12.12 2.05
C GLY A 728 16.71 -11.17 0.88
N ASN A 729 16.96 -9.85 1.04
CA ASN A 729 17.07 -8.89 -0.06
C ASN A 729 18.56 -8.62 -0.29
N HIS A 730 19.11 -9.16 -1.37
CA HIS A 730 20.52 -9.09 -1.72
C HIS A 730 20.79 -7.91 -2.66
N LEU A 731 21.82 -7.12 -2.33
CA LEU A 731 22.27 -5.99 -3.12
C LEU A 731 23.75 -6.19 -3.43
N LYS A 732 24.10 -6.13 -4.72
CA LYS A 732 25.48 -6.13 -5.20
C LYS A 732 25.73 -4.95 -6.11
N LYS A 733 26.88 -4.30 -5.92
CA LYS A 733 27.45 -3.32 -6.84
C LYS A 733 28.83 -3.78 -7.29
N ILE A 734 29.12 -3.60 -8.58
CA ILE A 734 30.44 -3.82 -9.16
C ILE A 734 30.89 -2.48 -9.78
N PHE A 735 31.98 -1.95 -9.25
CA PHE A 735 32.59 -0.70 -9.67
C PHE A 735 33.75 -1.00 -10.62
N THR A 736 33.75 -0.44 -11.83
CA THR A 736 34.84 -0.63 -12.80
C THR A 736 35.39 0.69 -13.30
N LEU A 737 36.65 1.00 -13.00
CA LEU A 737 37.37 2.17 -13.54
C LEU A 737 38.25 1.72 -14.70
N TYR A 738 38.16 2.38 -15.85
CA TYR A 738 38.94 2.04 -17.04
C TYR A 738 40.24 2.87 -17.10
N GLY A 739 41.35 2.29 -17.53
CA GLY A 739 42.69 2.89 -17.42
C GLY A 739 43.01 3.96 -18.47
N ASN A 740 42.16 4.13 -19.49
CA ASN A 740 42.38 5.00 -20.66
C ASN A 740 41.42 6.21 -20.73
N SER A 741 40.55 6.39 -19.73
CA SER A 741 39.52 7.43 -19.70
C SER A 741 39.02 7.66 -18.28
N PRO A 742 38.34 8.78 -17.97
CA PRO A 742 37.73 8.98 -16.65
C PRO A 742 36.56 8.02 -16.35
N LEU A 743 36.05 7.30 -17.36
CA LEU A 743 34.85 6.44 -17.27
C LEU A 743 34.89 5.49 -16.06
N LEU A 744 33.87 5.63 -15.20
CA LEU A 744 33.55 4.72 -14.10
C LEU A 744 32.20 4.05 -14.37
N GLU A 745 32.16 2.72 -14.36
CA GLU A 745 30.92 1.94 -14.34
C GLU A 745 30.51 1.65 -12.90
N VAL A 746 29.23 1.82 -12.58
CA VAL A 746 28.56 1.22 -11.42
C VAL A 746 27.48 0.26 -11.95
N ARG A 747 27.72 -1.04 -11.78
CA ARG A 747 26.81 -2.11 -12.19
C ARG A 747 26.09 -2.67 -10.97
N PHE A 748 24.77 -2.75 -11.05
CA PHE A 748 23.88 -3.24 -10.01
C PHE A 748 23.39 -4.65 -10.33
N GLU A 749 23.42 -5.53 -9.32
CA GLU A 749 22.74 -6.83 -9.36
C GLU A 749 21.89 -6.96 -8.07
N LEU A 750 20.56 -6.80 -8.21
CA LEU A 750 19.64 -6.77 -7.07
C LEU A 750 18.71 -8.00 -7.09
N LYS A 751 18.57 -8.69 -5.96
CA LYS A 751 17.61 -9.80 -5.79
C LYS A 751 16.76 -9.55 -4.55
N PHE A 752 15.51 -9.13 -4.77
CA PHE A 752 14.58 -8.73 -3.71
C PHE A 752 13.44 -9.75 -3.56
N LYS A 753 12.87 -9.77 -2.36
CA LYS A 753 11.68 -10.57 -1.99
C LYS A 753 10.54 -9.71 -1.41
N ASN A 754 10.84 -8.47 -1.03
CA ASN A 754 9.95 -7.56 -0.33
C ASN A 754 9.26 -6.62 -1.34
N THR A 755 7.97 -6.84 -1.60
CA THR A 755 7.18 -6.14 -2.64
C THR A 755 6.99 -4.65 -2.39
N GLU A 756 7.21 -4.20 -1.15
CA GLU A 756 7.19 -2.79 -0.76
C GLU A 756 8.49 -2.05 -1.07
N ALA A 757 9.60 -2.76 -1.29
CA ALA A 757 10.90 -2.23 -1.71
C ALA A 757 11.09 -2.44 -3.23
N ASN A 758 10.24 -1.78 -4.02
CA ASN A 758 10.03 -2.07 -5.44
C ASN A 758 10.67 -1.06 -6.42
N MET A 759 11.46 -0.10 -5.92
CA MET A 759 12.10 0.95 -6.72
C MET A 759 13.52 1.27 -6.25
N LEU A 760 14.38 1.59 -7.21
CA LEU A 760 15.74 2.11 -7.02
C LEU A 760 15.87 3.46 -7.73
N GLY A 761 16.37 4.47 -7.05
CA GLY A 761 16.88 5.72 -7.64
C GLY A 761 18.40 5.83 -7.44
N PRO A 762 19.25 5.36 -8.38
CA PRO A 762 20.70 5.57 -8.33
C PRO A 762 20.99 7.06 -8.44
N GLN A 763 21.84 7.61 -7.57
CA GLN A 763 21.85 9.05 -7.31
C GLN A 763 23.26 9.65 -7.28
N PRO A 764 23.81 10.12 -8.42
CA PRO A 764 24.83 11.15 -8.37
C PRO A 764 24.22 12.43 -7.78
N ILE A 765 24.78 12.86 -6.64
CA ILE A 765 24.52 14.18 -6.06
C ILE A 765 25.61 15.11 -6.56
N LEU A 766 25.27 16.13 -7.34
CA LEU A 766 26.22 17.04 -7.96
C LEU A 766 26.44 18.29 -7.11
N GLU A 767 27.72 18.61 -6.93
CA GLU A 767 28.32 19.85 -6.41
C GLU A 767 29.50 20.06 -7.37
N LEU A 768 29.48 21.14 -8.17
CA LEU A 768 30.47 21.39 -9.23
C LEU A 768 31.18 22.71 -8.94
N GLY A 769 32.51 22.74 -9.07
CA GLY A 769 33.30 23.91 -8.71
C GLY A 769 33.22 24.28 -7.23
N LYS A 770 33.40 25.56 -6.92
CA LYS A 770 33.48 26.08 -5.53
C LYS A 770 32.37 27.06 -5.15
N THR A 771 31.52 27.45 -6.09
CA THR A 771 30.34 28.30 -5.86
C THR A 771 29.17 27.71 -6.62
N HIS A 772 27.98 27.76 -6.02
CA HIS A 772 26.80 27.10 -6.55
C HIS A 772 25.67 28.09 -6.75
N GLY A 773 25.14 28.14 -7.96
CA GLY A 773 24.33 29.26 -8.44
C GLY A 773 24.09 29.20 -9.95
N PRO A 774 23.68 30.32 -10.59
CA PRO A 774 23.37 30.33 -12.01
C PRO A 774 24.54 29.96 -12.96
N GLU A 775 25.77 29.88 -12.43
CA GLU A 775 26.94 29.28 -13.07
C GLU A 775 26.82 27.76 -13.32
N ASP A 776 26.08 27.04 -12.47
CA ASP A 776 25.76 25.61 -12.61
C ASP A 776 24.64 25.40 -13.62
N VAL A 777 24.95 24.66 -14.69
CA VAL A 777 24.05 24.39 -15.81
C VAL A 777 23.80 22.89 -15.95
N PHE A 778 22.55 22.50 -16.08
CA PHE A 778 22.10 21.11 -16.13
C PHE A 778 21.36 20.82 -17.42
N MET A 779 21.76 19.74 -18.10
CA MET A 779 21.35 19.45 -19.48
C MET A 779 20.67 18.08 -19.55
N ILE A 780 19.43 18.06 -20.07
CA ILE A 780 18.55 16.88 -20.04
C ILE A 780 17.97 16.59 -21.43
N PRO A 781 18.16 15.39 -22.01
CA PRO A 781 17.59 14.97 -23.29
C PRO A 781 16.14 14.47 -23.12
N ALA A 782 15.21 15.36 -22.80
CA ALA A 782 13.80 15.04 -22.67
C ALA A 782 13.15 14.71 -24.04
N LYS A 783 11.93 14.15 -24.01
CA LYS A 783 11.12 13.87 -25.21
C LYS A 783 10.92 15.11 -26.09
N GLU A 784 10.71 16.26 -25.47
CA GLU A 784 10.40 17.54 -26.14
C GLU A 784 11.65 18.17 -26.78
N GLY A 785 12.84 17.78 -26.33
CA GLY A 785 14.12 18.32 -26.79
C GLY A 785 15.20 18.29 -25.71
N LEU A 786 16.35 18.87 -26.04
CA LEU A 786 17.39 19.17 -25.04
C LEU A 786 16.92 20.36 -24.20
N GLN A 787 16.79 20.17 -22.89
CA GLN A 787 16.35 21.18 -21.93
C GLN A 787 17.55 21.63 -21.08
N GLU A 788 17.67 22.93 -20.87
CA GLU A 788 18.65 23.58 -19.98
C GLU A 788 17.97 24.02 -18.69
N TYR A 789 18.58 23.68 -17.56
CA TYR A 789 18.22 24.13 -16.22
C TYR A 789 19.44 24.76 -15.54
N ARG A 790 19.21 25.62 -14.55
CA ARG A 790 20.27 26.26 -13.75
C ARG A 790 19.95 26.16 -12.28
N MET A 791 20.98 26.27 -11.43
CA MET A 791 20.77 26.38 -9.99
C MET A 791 20.37 27.81 -9.61
N LEU A 792 19.27 27.94 -8.86
CA LEU A 792 18.73 29.20 -8.36
C LEU A 792 18.67 29.09 -6.82
N PRO A 793 19.73 29.50 -6.09
CA PRO A 793 19.87 29.26 -4.65
C PRO A 793 18.72 29.78 -3.79
N GLU A 794 17.97 30.77 -4.29
CA GLU A 794 16.82 31.39 -3.63
C GLU A 794 15.47 30.68 -3.88
N GLN A 795 15.45 29.62 -4.70
CA GLN A 795 14.23 28.89 -5.06
C GLN A 795 14.39 27.39 -4.79
N LYS A 796 13.30 26.75 -4.35
CA LYS A 796 13.23 25.29 -4.17
C LYS A 796 12.24 24.67 -5.15
N TYR A 797 12.72 23.75 -5.96
CA TYR A 797 12.00 23.16 -7.08
C TYR A 797 12.64 21.84 -7.51
N GLY A 798 11.97 21.14 -8.42
CA GLY A 798 12.47 19.93 -9.05
C GLY A 798 11.46 19.40 -10.05
N TRP A 799 11.92 18.48 -10.89
CA TRP A 799 11.20 18.03 -12.07
C TRP A 799 11.31 16.53 -12.27
N THR A 800 10.30 15.99 -12.95
CA THR A 800 10.29 14.64 -13.51
C THR A 800 10.28 14.73 -15.04
N PHE A 801 11.16 13.96 -15.69
CA PHE A 801 11.43 14.00 -17.12
C PHE A 801 11.22 12.65 -17.78
N ASP A 802 10.37 12.64 -18.80
CA ASP A 802 10.35 11.57 -19.77
C ASP A 802 11.51 11.75 -20.75
N LEU A 803 12.48 10.84 -20.68
CA LEU A 803 13.71 10.92 -21.48
C LEU A 803 13.54 10.40 -22.90
N LYS A 804 14.28 11.02 -23.81
CA LYS A 804 14.54 10.56 -25.18
C LYS A 804 15.83 9.76 -25.27
N GLU A 805 16.91 10.25 -24.63
CA GLU A 805 18.20 9.56 -24.56
C GLU A 805 18.61 9.27 -23.11
N GLY A 806 19.40 8.21 -22.89
CA GLY A 806 19.77 7.73 -21.56
C GLY A 806 20.96 8.42 -20.94
N TRP A 807 20.88 9.74 -20.75
CA TRP A 807 21.92 10.53 -20.10
C TRP A 807 21.39 11.79 -19.42
N ASN A 808 22.22 12.38 -18.57
CA ASN A 808 22.08 13.72 -18.01
C ASN A 808 23.47 14.35 -17.85
N ALA A 809 23.57 15.69 -17.81
CA ALA A 809 24.84 16.36 -17.55
C ALA A 809 24.68 17.57 -16.63
N GLY A 810 25.77 17.94 -15.96
CA GLY A 810 25.97 19.17 -15.20
C GLY A 810 27.28 19.85 -15.59
N TYR A 811 27.36 21.17 -15.58
CA TYR A 811 28.52 21.96 -15.98
C TYR A 811 28.61 23.27 -15.19
N ASP A 812 29.73 23.49 -14.50
CA ASP A 812 30.10 24.81 -13.97
C ASP A 812 30.72 25.62 -15.13
N THR A 813 30.06 26.72 -15.47
CA THR A 813 30.45 27.63 -16.57
C THR A 813 31.58 28.61 -16.24
N MET A 814 32.02 28.70 -14.98
CA MET A 814 33.17 29.50 -14.53
C MET A 814 34.43 28.65 -14.32
N GLU A 815 34.34 27.50 -13.64
CA GLU A 815 35.50 26.62 -13.39
C GLU A 815 35.76 25.63 -14.55
N ASP A 816 34.86 25.58 -15.53
CA ASP A 816 34.95 24.78 -16.75
C ASP A 816 35.14 23.30 -16.43
N ILE A 817 34.25 22.77 -15.59
CA ILE A 817 34.20 21.36 -15.16
C ILE A 817 32.81 20.78 -15.37
N ALA A 818 32.74 19.60 -15.99
CA ALA A 818 31.51 18.93 -16.34
C ALA A 818 31.42 17.53 -15.72
N PHE A 819 30.20 17.12 -15.41
CA PHE A 819 29.77 15.75 -15.16
C PHE A 819 28.79 15.32 -16.26
N ALA A 820 28.91 14.08 -16.74
CA ALA A 820 27.88 13.40 -17.52
C ALA A 820 27.61 12.01 -16.93
N GLY A 821 26.33 11.70 -16.76
CA GLY A 821 25.83 10.38 -16.39
C GLY A 821 25.18 9.69 -17.60
N ALA A 822 25.34 8.38 -17.75
CA ALA A 822 24.65 7.60 -18.79
C ALA A 822 24.15 6.24 -18.28
N PHE A 823 23.00 5.80 -18.80
CA PHE A 823 22.25 4.63 -18.32
C PHE A 823 21.29 4.10 -19.42
N PRO A 824 20.75 2.87 -19.30
CA PRO A 824 19.75 2.35 -20.24
C PRO A 824 18.40 3.07 -20.08
N VAL A 825 18.06 3.97 -21.01
CA VAL A 825 16.88 4.87 -20.98
C VAL A 825 15.53 4.16 -20.88
N THR A 826 15.48 2.87 -21.24
CA THR A 826 14.32 1.99 -21.23
C THR A 826 14.03 1.33 -19.87
N GLN A 827 14.95 1.39 -18.90
CA GLN A 827 14.73 0.82 -17.55
C GLN A 827 14.10 1.79 -16.53
N PRO A 828 14.47 3.08 -16.48
CA PRO A 828 13.78 4.05 -15.63
C PRO A 828 12.38 4.35 -16.15
N LEU A 829 11.46 4.69 -15.26
CA LEU A 829 10.17 5.28 -15.63
C LEU A 829 10.42 6.67 -16.20
N PHE A 830 10.98 7.55 -15.36
CA PHE A 830 11.40 8.91 -15.63
C PHE A 830 12.78 9.17 -15.01
N LEU A 831 13.41 10.29 -15.37
CA LEU A 831 14.50 10.90 -14.62
C LEU A 831 13.93 11.97 -13.68
N HIS A 832 14.25 11.90 -12.40
CA HIS A 832 13.95 12.94 -11.42
C HIS A 832 15.18 13.82 -11.20
N MET A 833 14.97 15.14 -11.09
CA MET A 833 15.99 16.13 -10.73
C MET A 833 15.46 16.98 -9.57
N TYR A 834 16.22 17.08 -8.49
CA TYR A 834 15.82 17.84 -7.29
C TYR A 834 16.94 18.77 -6.83
N PHE A 835 16.59 20.04 -6.61
CA PHE A 835 17.51 21.08 -6.14
C PHE A 835 17.38 21.22 -4.62
N CYS A 836 18.47 20.96 -3.91
CA CYS A 836 18.52 21.17 -2.47
C CYS A 836 19.13 22.53 -2.14
N THR A 837 18.55 23.20 -1.15
CA THR A 837 19.04 24.48 -0.61
C THR A 837 18.98 24.46 0.93
N PRO A 838 19.88 25.20 1.63
CA PRO A 838 19.82 25.39 3.07
C PRO A 838 18.49 26.04 3.52
N GLY A 839 17.96 25.56 4.65
CA GLY A 839 16.59 25.84 5.10
C GLY A 839 16.27 27.24 5.64
N ASP A 840 17.17 28.22 5.49
CA ASP A 840 17.04 29.54 6.14
C ASP A 840 16.23 30.57 5.32
N ILE A 841 15.94 30.29 4.05
CA ILE A 841 15.21 31.21 3.14
C ILE A 841 13.68 30.97 3.15
N LEU A 842 13.23 29.79 3.60
CA LEU A 842 11.82 29.39 3.63
C LEU A 842 11.34 29.10 5.07
N PRO A 843 10.04 29.18 5.37
CA PRO A 843 9.51 28.88 6.71
C PRO A 843 9.91 27.48 7.22
N PRO A 844 9.96 27.25 8.54
CA PRO A 844 10.31 25.95 9.14
C PRO A 844 9.40 24.77 8.73
N SER A 845 8.24 25.03 8.13
CA SER A 845 7.34 24.03 7.54
C SER A 845 7.67 23.67 6.08
N GLN A 846 8.73 24.22 5.50
CA GLN A 846 9.12 24.07 4.09
C GLN A 846 10.63 23.83 3.87
N GLY A 847 11.49 24.30 4.77
CA GLY A 847 12.94 24.09 4.71
C GLY A 847 13.37 22.62 4.94
N ASN A 848 14.41 22.16 4.26
CA ASN A 848 14.97 20.82 4.46
C ASN A 848 15.90 20.77 5.69
N ILE A 849 15.32 20.66 6.87
CA ILE A 849 16.06 20.60 8.16
C ILE A 849 16.90 19.30 8.30
N GLU A 850 16.79 18.34 7.36
CA GLU A 850 17.59 17.10 7.36
C GLU A 850 18.86 17.18 6.50
N ALA A 851 18.90 18.05 5.48
CA ALA A 851 20.08 18.30 4.64
C ALA A 851 20.20 19.78 4.24
N PRO A 852 20.86 20.63 5.06
CA PRO A 852 20.97 22.07 4.84
C PRO A 852 22.15 22.42 3.92
N HIS A 853 22.17 21.89 2.70
CA HIS A 853 23.26 22.07 1.74
C HIS A 853 22.74 22.46 0.34
N TYR A 854 23.63 23.02 -0.47
CA TYR A 854 23.41 23.29 -1.89
C TYR A 854 23.93 22.10 -2.71
N TYR A 855 23.05 21.45 -3.46
CA TYR A 855 23.41 20.39 -4.43
C TYR A 855 22.23 20.06 -5.35
N VAL A 856 22.49 19.31 -6.42
CA VAL A 856 21.45 18.77 -7.31
C VAL A 856 21.49 17.24 -7.36
N GLU A 857 20.38 16.60 -7.01
CA GLU A 857 20.19 15.16 -7.16
C GLU A 857 19.70 14.83 -8.57
N PHE A 858 20.27 13.82 -9.22
CA PHE A 858 19.66 13.16 -10.38
C PHE A 858 19.34 11.71 -10.04
N GLN A 859 18.13 11.26 -10.32
CA GLN A 859 17.68 9.90 -10.00
C GLN A 859 16.88 9.33 -11.19
N PRO A 860 17.44 8.44 -12.02
CA PRO A 860 16.62 7.57 -12.87
C PRO A 860 15.83 6.57 -12.00
N TRP A 861 14.51 6.72 -11.89
CA TRP A 861 13.67 5.88 -11.02
C TRP A 861 13.34 4.55 -11.72
N ILE A 862 13.96 3.45 -11.28
CA ILE A 862 13.90 2.12 -11.89
C ILE A 862 13.10 1.16 -11.01
N ARG A 863 12.20 0.37 -11.60
CA ARG A 863 11.46 -0.68 -10.89
C ARG A 863 12.33 -1.91 -10.61
N ILE A 864 12.30 -2.38 -9.38
CA ILE A 864 12.90 -3.64 -8.93
C ILE A 864 11.86 -4.77 -9.10
N PRO A 865 12.00 -5.68 -10.09
CA PRO A 865 11.15 -6.86 -10.21
C PRO A 865 11.48 -7.93 -9.16
N MET A 866 10.44 -8.57 -8.62
CA MET A 866 10.57 -9.74 -7.73
C MET A 866 10.77 -11.03 -8.53
N ASN A 867 11.19 -12.11 -7.88
CA ASN A 867 11.38 -13.44 -8.49
C ASN A 867 12.35 -13.48 -9.70
N THR A 868 13.36 -12.61 -9.70
CA THR A 868 14.47 -12.58 -10.66
C THR A 868 15.69 -11.88 -10.03
N VAL A 869 16.75 -11.63 -10.83
CA VAL A 869 17.79 -10.64 -10.51
C VAL A 869 17.56 -9.43 -11.40
N MET A 870 17.48 -8.23 -10.82
CA MET A 870 17.50 -6.98 -11.59
C MET A 870 18.95 -6.61 -11.92
N TYR A 871 19.21 -6.40 -13.20
CA TYR A 871 20.47 -5.83 -13.68
C TYR A 871 20.27 -4.38 -14.12
N PHE A 872 21.18 -3.49 -13.74
CA PHE A 872 21.19 -2.09 -14.18
C PHE A 872 22.62 -1.53 -14.17
N THR A 873 22.90 -0.55 -15.02
CA THR A 873 24.23 0.08 -15.15
C THR A 873 24.12 1.59 -15.20
N TYR A 874 24.98 2.26 -14.44
CA TYR A 874 25.19 3.70 -14.49
C TYR A 874 26.66 3.99 -14.82
N TYR A 875 26.91 4.91 -15.74
CA TYR A 875 28.25 5.35 -16.13
C TYR A 875 28.46 6.79 -15.70
N LEU A 876 29.57 7.07 -15.01
CA LEU A 876 29.97 8.40 -14.55
C LEU A 876 31.18 8.88 -15.35
N TRP A 877 31.09 10.09 -15.89
CA TRP A 877 32.17 10.77 -16.61
C TRP A 877 32.32 12.20 -16.10
N GLY A 878 33.34 12.47 -15.29
CA GLY A 878 33.77 13.81 -14.91
C GLY A 878 35.00 14.25 -15.70
N SER A 879 34.99 15.48 -16.22
CA SER A 879 36.11 16.03 -16.99
C SER A 879 36.13 17.56 -16.96
N GLY A 880 37.33 18.15 -17.08
CA GLY A 880 37.44 19.57 -17.40
C GLY A 880 37.08 19.84 -18.87
N GLY A 881 36.43 20.97 -19.14
CA GLY A 881 35.86 21.33 -20.43
C GLY A 881 34.33 21.21 -20.43
N PRO A 882 33.65 21.69 -21.49
CA PRO A 882 32.20 21.69 -21.59
C PRO A 882 31.61 20.28 -21.75
N TRP A 883 30.38 20.11 -21.27
CA TRP A 883 29.68 18.83 -21.10
C TRP A 883 29.45 18.05 -22.40
N GLU A 884 29.37 18.72 -23.54
CA GLU A 884 29.23 18.10 -24.87
C GLU A 884 30.36 17.12 -25.14
N ASN A 885 31.58 17.41 -24.68
CA ASN A 885 32.73 16.52 -24.82
C ASN A 885 32.53 15.20 -24.08
N ALA A 886 31.96 15.25 -22.87
CA ALA A 886 31.69 14.07 -22.05
C ALA A 886 30.60 13.21 -22.68
N VAL A 887 29.48 13.82 -23.10
CA VAL A 887 28.38 13.12 -23.77
C VAL A 887 28.80 12.50 -25.11
N GLU A 888 29.66 13.19 -25.88
CA GLU A 888 30.20 12.66 -27.14
C GLU A 888 31.21 11.51 -26.90
N GLU A 889 32.05 11.58 -25.86
CA GLU A 889 32.91 10.45 -25.47
C GLU A 889 32.10 9.23 -24.97
N LEU A 890 30.98 9.44 -24.28
CA LEU A 890 30.02 8.37 -23.95
C LEU A 890 29.35 7.81 -25.21
N ARG A 891 28.99 8.66 -26.19
CA ARG A 891 28.39 8.25 -27.47
C ARG A 891 29.35 7.39 -28.31
N LYS A 892 30.63 7.79 -28.41
CA LYS A 892 31.72 7.03 -29.04
C LYS A 892 32.04 5.68 -28.39
N ARG A 893 31.60 5.45 -27.15
CA ARG A 893 31.76 4.17 -26.42
C ARG A 893 30.49 3.31 -26.45
N ASN A 894 29.50 3.68 -27.27
CA ASN A 894 28.20 3.01 -27.36
C ASN A 894 27.40 3.06 -26.05
N LEU A 895 27.58 4.12 -25.22
CA LEU A 895 26.94 4.25 -23.90
C LEU A 895 25.67 5.13 -23.90
N ILE A 896 25.40 5.86 -24.98
CA ILE A 896 24.14 6.58 -25.14
C ILE A 896 23.08 5.65 -25.73
N THR A 897 21.98 5.46 -25.00
CA THR A 897 20.77 4.74 -25.44
C THR A 897 19.66 5.71 -25.83
N VAL A 898 18.67 5.26 -26.61
CA VAL A 898 17.55 6.06 -27.13
C VAL A 898 16.25 5.26 -26.97
N ARG A 899 15.13 5.90 -26.61
CA ARG A 899 13.78 5.28 -26.57
C ARG A 899 13.17 5.12 -27.97
#